data_AF-A0A034WZ31-F1
#
_entry.id   AF-A0A034WZ31-F1
#
_cell.length_a   1.000
_cell.length_b   1.000
_cell.length_c   1.000
_cell.angle_alpha   90.00
_cell.angle_beta   90.00
_cell.angle_gamma   90.00
#
_symmetry.space_group_name_H-M   'P 1'
#
loop_
_entity.id
_entity.type
_entity.pdbx_description
1 polymer ?
#
loop_
_entity_poly.entity_id
_entity_poly.type
_entity_poly.pdbx_seq_one_letter_code
_entity_poly.pdbx_strand_id
1 'polypeptide(L)'
;NLGTRKAMRYLERFIYPKWHANEPKRMAALWALKQAARLHPELARSIALPVFHNTSEPSEIRIAAFLVNVMTNPDLFVLRHIALEVLTDPSDQVVAFVVSAFRSLANSKYPCHKAIAQKLKYVLPLWETNPRFRKPLNKASSHLLISSGYNPKYDYGGLTLVEMIRSHDSYLPRNLYIVMKDYVAGHSTETVAFSFESWGLDKLLNRLVGPQPGSSKNLWNFMGRRRFPRDASAKERKEIEDALHIHEREYDPVYARLSLSLFGKAVDSWDFDESIFEAVKGKGAPEKTVEKLLGKEIRKKQFYISQDMTYLHPTELGVPVFFDFKQADFVYAHRQKIDIAHGDNAEIHLNIKRHYLYETRLQQMVGFAWTYSRSSLGSGYDARTVVSWPLDLKATIAPLEGKLTLNRPLHLPWNAMNHHFHPFTFNTPYDLTRSHSNAIAEFTAKAKPLYRPDELLQFDRHYFGEIFGVAMKVKGHLVKRGLSQAMDEFYHKMDWRQRFYYLQVNPHWHPRNVKVYFEPAGDSPTKEMDIDIAYKFLEPDDERHSHFKANDLIGEDPEVPSTHVLNVNVNFKGDAKERKVAAELRYSFNHDLFNHKFQFFYERTPFKSNDDEGFKICLGATAKFPHPDWTRINELATFYQGKHIDADLDIHYGSSCDEGQSSVHLHGQYTHTDSDEAQL
;
A
#
# COMPACT_ATOMS: atom_id res chain seq x y z
N ASN A 1 -21.38 17.84 -1.49
CA ASN A 1 -20.57 19.05 -1.83
C ASN A 1 -21.18 20.35 -1.31
N LEU A 2 -22.45 20.68 -1.61
CA LEU A 2 -23.04 21.97 -1.20
C LEU A 2 -23.09 22.21 0.32
N GLY A 3 -23.26 21.16 1.12
CA GLY A 3 -23.12 21.25 2.59
C GLY A 3 -24.19 22.11 3.31
N THR A 4 -25.27 22.50 2.63
CA THR A 4 -26.30 23.37 3.21
C THR A 4 -27.31 22.60 4.08
N ARG A 5 -27.92 23.26 5.07
CA ARG A 5 -28.99 22.67 5.90
C ARG A 5 -30.15 22.08 5.07
N LYS A 6 -30.55 22.76 3.97
CA LYS A 6 -31.60 22.26 3.06
C LYS A 6 -31.18 20.96 2.37
N ALA A 7 -29.94 20.88 1.91
CA ALA A 7 -29.41 19.65 1.30
C ALA A 7 -29.34 18.50 2.30
N MET A 8 -28.95 18.76 3.55
CA MET A 8 -28.93 17.73 4.61
C MET A 8 -30.32 17.18 4.92
N ARG A 9 -31.35 18.05 5.03
CA ARG A 9 -32.75 17.61 5.18
C ARG A 9 -33.30 16.85 3.97
N TYR A 10 -32.77 17.14 2.78
CA TYR A 10 -33.11 16.37 1.59
C TYR A 10 -32.48 14.96 1.64
N LEU A 11 -31.21 14.85 2.06
CA LEU A 11 -30.52 13.57 2.25
C LEU A 11 -31.19 12.70 3.30
N GLU A 12 -31.70 13.28 4.38
CA GLU A 12 -32.44 12.60 5.45
C GLU A 12 -33.54 11.66 4.91
N ARG A 13 -34.25 12.09 3.85
CA ARG A 13 -35.28 11.27 3.19
C ARG A 13 -34.75 9.93 2.69
N PHE A 14 -33.54 9.92 2.13
CA PHE A 14 -32.92 8.70 1.62
C PHE A 14 -32.24 7.88 2.71
N ILE A 15 -31.89 8.49 3.83
CA ILE A 15 -31.23 7.80 4.95
C ILE A 15 -32.24 6.99 5.76
N TYR A 16 -33.44 7.55 5.94
CA TYR A 16 -34.47 6.97 6.80
C TYR A 16 -35.04 5.65 6.23
N PRO A 17 -35.17 4.58 7.04
CA PRO A 17 -35.55 3.25 6.56
C PRO A 17 -36.93 3.19 5.90
N LYS A 18 -37.87 4.06 6.29
CA LYS A 18 -39.24 4.08 5.74
C LYS A 18 -39.33 4.51 4.27
N TRP A 19 -38.25 5.04 3.68
CA TRP A 19 -38.29 5.56 2.31
C TRP A 19 -38.09 4.47 1.24
N HIS A 20 -37.97 3.19 1.60
CA HIS A 20 -37.74 2.06 0.68
C HIS A 20 -36.54 2.27 -0.29
N ALA A 21 -35.58 3.12 0.08
CA ALA A 21 -34.35 3.27 -0.69
C ALA A 21 -33.48 2.03 -0.50
N ASN A 22 -32.90 1.52 -1.59
CA ASN A 22 -31.96 0.40 -1.52
C ASN A 22 -30.70 0.81 -0.74
N GLU A 23 -30.06 -0.16 -0.08
CA GLU A 23 -28.89 0.07 0.78
C GLU A 23 -27.77 0.90 0.12
N PRO A 24 -27.40 0.69 -1.16
CA PRO A 24 -26.40 1.51 -1.83
C PRO A 24 -26.75 3.02 -1.85
N LYS A 25 -28.02 3.38 -2.10
CA LYS A 25 -28.44 4.79 -2.11
C LYS A 25 -28.47 5.38 -0.71
N ARG A 26 -28.88 4.59 0.29
CA ARG A 26 -28.85 4.99 1.71
C ARG A 26 -27.42 5.27 2.16
N MET A 27 -26.50 4.38 1.81
CA MET A 27 -25.07 4.48 2.07
C MET A 27 -24.47 5.74 1.42
N ALA A 28 -24.75 5.97 0.14
CA ALA A 28 -24.32 7.17 -0.58
C ALA A 28 -24.85 8.46 0.07
N ALA A 29 -26.10 8.45 0.56
CA ALA A 29 -26.67 9.59 1.27
C ALA A 29 -25.97 9.85 2.62
N LEU A 30 -25.61 8.80 3.36
CA LEU A 30 -24.80 8.90 4.59
C LEU A 30 -23.39 9.43 4.30
N TRP A 31 -22.73 9.03 3.22
CA TRP A 31 -21.44 9.60 2.82
C TRP A 31 -21.54 11.07 2.45
N ALA A 32 -22.58 11.46 1.72
CA ALA A 32 -22.85 12.86 1.43
C ALA A 32 -23.11 13.66 2.72
N LEU A 33 -23.80 13.07 3.70
CA LEU A 33 -24.04 13.67 5.02
C LEU A 33 -22.73 13.80 5.81
N LYS A 34 -21.86 12.78 5.83
CA LYS A 34 -20.52 12.80 6.48
C LYS A 34 -19.71 14.02 6.03
N GLN A 35 -19.71 14.31 4.73
CA GLN A 35 -19.01 15.46 4.16
C GLN A 35 -19.60 16.80 4.61
N ALA A 36 -20.93 16.89 4.75
CA ALA A 36 -21.61 18.09 5.24
C ALA A 36 -21.56 18.25 6.77
N ALA A 37 -21.26 17.18 7.50
CA ALA A 37 -21.41 17.12 8.96
C ALA A 37 -20.56 18.16 9.71
N ARG A 38 -19.39 18.53 9.18
CA ARG A 38 -18.52 19.55 9.78
C ARG A 38 -19.15 20.95 9.81
N LEU A 39 -20.02 21.27 8.84
CA LEU A 39 -20.64 22.59 8.71
C LEU A 39 -21.85 22.75 9.63
N HIS A 40 -22.59 21.66 9.84
CA HIS A 40 -23.82 21.64 10.65
C HIS A 40 -23.85 20.39 11.55
N PRO A 41 -23.00 20.33 12.58
CA PRO A 41 -22.79 19.12 13.39
C PRO A 41 -24.05 18.65 14.13
N GLU A 42 -24.86 19.57 14.65
CA GLU A 42 -26.10 19.23 15.37
C GLU A 42 -27.13 18.53 14.48
N LEU A 43 -27.35 19.06 13.27
CA LEU A 43 -28.28 18.48 12.31
C LEU A 43 -27.79 17.13 11.78
N ALA A 44 -26.48 16.97 11.58
CA ALA A 44 -25.91 15.69 11.18
C ALA A 44 -26.11 14.63 12.27
N ARG A 45 -25.87 14.98 13.54
CA ARG A 45 -26.08 14.08 14.69
C ARG A 45 -27.55 13.68 14.83
N SER A 46 -28.49 14.63 14.69
CA SER A 46 -29.93 14.33 14.82
C SER A 46 -30.44 13.35 13.76
N ILE A 47 -29.82 13.34 12.57
CA ILE A 47 -30.16 12.41 11.49
C ILE A 47 -29.46 11.05 11.69
N ALA A 48 -28.18 11.04 12.07
CA ALA A 48 -27.35 9.84 12.07
C ALA A 48 -27.46 9.01 13.36
N LEU A 49 -27.64 9.61 14.54
CA LEU A 49 -27.76 8.85 15.81
C LEU A 49 -28.92 7.85 15.79
N PRO A 50 -30.15 8.21 15.37
CA PRO A 50 -31.26 7.25 15.35
C PRO A 50 -31.00 6.03 14.46
N VAL A 51 -30.25 6.20 13.36
CA VAL A 51 -29.89 5.11 12.45
C VAL A 51 -28.84 4.20 13.09
N PHE A 52 -27.85 4.77 13.78
CA PHE A 52 -26.84 3.99 14.50
C PHE A 52 -27.46 3.15 15.63
N HIS A 53 -28.40 3.73 16.39
CA HIS A 53 -29.07 3.08 17.51
C HIS A 53 -30.04 1.96 17.11
N ASN A 54 -30.50 1.96 15.85
CA ASN A 54 -31.43 0.95 15.38
C ASN A 54 -30.69 -0.36 15.03
N THR A 55 -30.75 -1.35 15.91
CA THR A 55 -30.11 -2.67 15.71
C THR A 55 -30.74 -3.50 14.59
N SER A 56 -31.94 -3.13 14.11
CA SER A 56 -32.55 -3.76 12.93
C SER A 56 -31.95 -3.28 11.60
N GLU A 57 -31.13 -2.22 11.61
CA GLU A 57 -30.46 -1.74 10.40
C GLU A 57 -29.25 -2.61 10.05
N PRO A 58 -28.91 -2.75 8.75
CA PRO A 58 -27.69 -3.42 8.31
C PRO A 58 -26.45 -2.82 8.96
N SER A 59 -25.48 -3.69 9.31
CA SER A 59 -24.26 -3.30 10.01
C SER A 59 -23.49 -2.18 9.29
N GLU A 60 -23.49 -2.20 7.97
CA GLU A 60 -22.78 -1.27 7.10
C GLU A 60 -23.41 0.12 7.17
N ILE A 61 -24.74 0.20 7.17
CA ILE A 61 -25.50 1.46 7.30
C ILE A 61 -25.29 2.05 8.70
N ARG A 62 -25.29 1.22 9.74
CA ARG A 62 -25.01 1.64 11.13
C ARG A 62 -23.57 2.17 11.26
N ILE A 63 -22.58 1.51 10.65
CA ILE A 63 -21.18 1.97 10.64
C ILE A 63 -21.04 3.31 9.91
N ALA A 64 -21.70 3.49 8.77
CA ALA A 64 -21.70 4.76 8.06
C ALA A 64 -22.33 5.89 8.89
N ALA A 65 -23.45 5.62 9.58
CA ALA A 65 -24.07 6.57 10.50
C ALA A 65 -23.16 6.91 11.70
N PHE A 66 -22.46 5.92 12.26
CA PHE A 66 -21.44 6.14 13.29
C PHE A 66 -20.33 7.08 12.80
N LEU A 67 -19.83 6.90 11.58
CA LEU A 67 -18.80 7.76 11.00
C LEU A 67 -19.26 9.22 10.83
N VAL A 68 -20.53 9.45 10.46
CA VAL A 68 -21.12 10.80 10.44
C VAL A 68 -21.03 11.43 11.83
N ASN A 69 -21.42 10.69 12.88
CA ASN A 69 -21.39 11.19 14.25
C ASN A 69 -19.99 11.53 14.72
N VAL A 70 -19.00 10.67 14.49
CA VAL A 70 -17.60 10.92 14.86
C VAL A 70 -17.06 12.18 14.17
N MET A 71 -17.42 12.40 12.90
CA MET A 71 -16.99 13.58 12.12
C MET A 71 -17.46 14.92 12.72
N THR A 72 -18.50 14.91 13.55
CA THR A 72 -19.04 16.10 14.21
C THR A 72 -18.27 16.53 15.47
N ASN A 73 -17.22 15.81 15.86
CA ASN A 73 -16.49 15.99 17.14
C ASN A 73 -17.45 16.01 18.36
N PRO A 74 -18.21 14.92 18.58
CA PRO A 74 -19.28 14.88 19.56
C PRO A 74 -18.77 15.07 21.00
N ASP A 75 -19.68 15.46 21.89
CA ASP A 75 -19.39 15.66 23.31
C ASP A 75 -19.11 14.34 24.03
N LEU A 76 -18.46 14.43 25.19
CA LEU A 76 -18.04 13.25 25.96
C LEU A 76 -19.22 12.33 26.32
N PHE A 77 -20.39 12.89 26.64
CA PHE A 77 -21.57 12.10 27.00
C PHE A 77 -22.08 11.25 25.83
N VAL A 78 -22.02 11.77 24.59
CA VAL A 78 -22.41 11.05 23.38
C VAL A 78 -21.43 9.90 23.12
N LEU A 79 -20.13 10.17 23.22
CA LEU A 79 -19.09 9.14 23.05
C LEU A 79 -19.21 8.04 24.11
N ARG A 80 -19.49 8.42 25.36
CA ARG A 80 -19.74 7.47 26.45
C ARG A 80 -21.00 6.64 26.20
N HIS A 81 -22.07 7.25 25.71
CA HIS A 81 -23.30 6.54 25.39
C HIS A 81 -23.08 5.50 24.29
N ILE A 82 -22.43 5.89 23.18
CA ILE A 82 -22.03 4.96 22.11
C ILE A 82 -21.18 3.81 22.68
N ALA A 83 -20.22 4.13 23.55
CA ALA A 83 -19.35 3.10 24.13
C ALA A 83 -20.08 2.09 25.02
N LEU A 84 -21.13 2.52 25.73
CA LEU A 84 -21.96 1.65 26.55
C LEU A 84 -22.87 0.77 25.69
N GLU A 85 -23.43 1.32 24.61
CA GLU A 85 -24.30 0.57 23.69
C GLU A 85 -23.55 -0.54 22.95
N VAL A 86 -22.29 -0.27 22.56
CA VAL A 86 -21.38 -1.25 21.94
C VAL A 86 -21.14 -2.47 22.83
N LEU A 87 -21.30 -2.37 24.15
CA LEU A 87 -21.16 -3.50 25.06
C LEU A 87 -22.18 -4.61 24.78
N THR A 88 -23.39 -4.22 24.39
CA THR A 88 -24.55 -5.09 24.18
C THR A 88 -24.95 -5.21 22.71
N ASP A 89 -24.14 -4.68 21.79
CA ASP A 89 -24.48 -4.69 20.37
C ASP A 89 -24.40 -6.11 19.78
N PRO A 90 -25.44 -6.55 19.05
CA PRO A 90 -25.49 -7.89 18.46
C PRO A 90 -24.53 -8.06 17.28
N SER A 91 -24.11 -6.98 16.61
CA SER A 91 -23.27 -7.05 15.41
C SER A 91 -21.79 -6.94 15.74
N ASP A 92 -21.04 -8.03 15.56
CA ASP A 92 -19.57 -8.04 15.69
C ASP A 92 -18.88 -7.05 14.75
N GLN A 93 -19.46 -6.80 13.57
CA GLN A 93 -18.93 -5.86 12.59
C GLN A 93 -18.99 -4.41 13.11
N VAL A 94 -20.13 -4.01 13.69
CA VAL A 94 -20.29 -2.68 14.29
C VAL A 94 -19.36 -2.52 15.49
N VAL A 95 -19.31 -3.53 16.36
CA VAL A 95 -18.45 -3.56 17.55
C VAL A 95 -16.97 -3.40 17.17
N ALA A 96 -16.48 -4.22 16.23
CA ALA A 96 -15.09 -4.16 15.79
C ALA A 96 -14.73 -2.80 15.18
N PHE A 97 -15.66 -2.22 14.40
CA PHE A 97 -15.44 -0.93 13.79
C PHE A 97 -15.37 0.20 14.83
N VAL A 98 -16.31 0.26 15.78
CA VAL A 98 -16.35 1.31 16.80
C VAL A 98 -15.14 1.23 17.73
N VAL A 99 -14.80 0.03 18.20
CA VAL A 99 -13.65 -0.18 19.09
C VAL A 99 -12.34 0.19 18.41
N SER A 100 -12.14 -0.24 17.15
CA SER A 100 -10.93 0.12 16.39
C SER A 100 -10.87 1.61 16.09
N ALA A 101 -11.99 2.24 15.73
CA ALA A 101 -12.06 3.68 15.49
C ALA A 101 -11.69 4.49 16.74
N PHE A 102 -12.27 4.17 17.90
CA PHE A 102 -12.01 4.89 19.15
C PHE A 102 -10.55 4.72 19.60
N ARG A 103 -9.98 3.52 19.50
CA ARG A 103 -8.56 3.27 19.78
C ARG A 103 -7.65 4.06 18.84
N SER A 104 -7.91 4.00 17.54
CA SER A 104 -7.14 4.72 16.51
C SER A 104 -7.20 6.23 16.69
N LEU A 105 -8.38 6.78 17.02
CA LEU A 105 -8.57 8.21 17.25
C LEU A 105 -7.91 8.68 18.54
N ALA A 106 -8.02 7.91 19.64
CA ALA A 106 -7.37 8.22 20.92
C ALA A 106 -5.84 8.25 20.81
N ASN A 107 -5.27 7.38 19.98
CA ASN A 107 -3.83 7.28 19.72
C ASN A 107 -3.34 8.24 18.62
N SER A 108 -4.24 8.95 17.94
CA SER A 108 -3.86 9.83 16.83
C SER A 108 -3.09 11.06 17.34
N LYS A 109 -1.92 11.31 16.75
CA LYS A 109 -1.11 12.51 16.97
C LYS A 109 -1.46 13.66 16.01
N TYR A 110 -2.48 13.48 15.18
CA TYR A 110 -2.89 14.49 14.21
C TYR A 110 -3.52 15.71 14.91
N PRO A 111 -3.10 16.95 14.62
CA PRO A 111 -3.59 18.13 15.35
C PRO A 111 -5.11 18.27 15.38
N CYS A 112 -5.80 18.02 14.27
CA CYS A 112 -7.27 18.13 14.22
C CYS A 112 -7.99 17.08 15.06
N HIS A 113 -7.34 15.99 15.46
CA HIS A 113 -7.93 14.95 16.32
C HIS A 113 -7.70 15.20 17.82
N LYS A 114 -6.94 16.23 18.21
CA LYS A 114 -6.57 16.48 19.62
C LYS A 114 -7.78 16.50 20.56
N ALA A 115 -8.85 17.20 20.18
CA ALA A 115 -10.05 17.33 21.00
C ALA A 115 -10.79 16.00 21.21
N ILE A 116 -11.02 15.23 20.13
CA ILE A 116 -11.70 13.93 20.23
C ILE A 116 -10.82 12.88 20.92
N ALA A 117 -9.50 12.91 20.66
CA ALA A 117 -8.55 12.02 21.31
C ALA A 117 -8.54 12.20 22.83
N GLN A 118 -8.56 13.45 23.32
CA GLN A 118 -8.68 13.74 24.75
C GLN A 118 -9.97 13.19 25.36
N LYS A 119 -11.11 13.36 24.70
CA LYS A 119 -12.40 12.82 25.16
C LYS A 119 -12.36 11.28 25.22
N LEU A 120 -11.83 10.64 24.19
CA LEU A 120 -11.78 9.17 24.08
C LEU A 120 -10.90 8.52 25.15
N LYS A 121 -9.89 9.21 25.69
CA LYS A 121 -9.10 8.71 26.84
C LYS A 121 -9.95 8.41 28.08
N TYR A 122 -11.07 9.11 28.26
CA TYR A 122 -12.02 8.84 29.35
C TYR A 122 -13.04 7.74 29.02
N VAL A 123 -13.17 7.38 27.74
CA VAL A 123 -14.15 6.41 27.25
C VAL A 123 -13.54 5.02 27.16
N LEU A 124 -12.30 4.90 26.70
CA LEU A 124 -11.61 3.61 26.52
C LEU A 124 -11.56 2.73 27.78
N PRO A 125 -11.39 3.27 29.01
CA PRO A 125 -11.39 2.46 30.23
C PRO A 125 -12.70 1.67 30.46
N LEU A 126 -13.82 2.09 29.87
CA LEU A 126 -15.10 1.36 29.95
C LEU A 126 -15.05 -0.03 29.29
N TRP A 127 -14.07 -0.27 28.42
CA TRP A 127 -13.92 -1.51 27.67
C TRP A 127 -12.81 -2.41 28.20
N GLU A 128 -11.93 -1.90 29.06
CA GLU A 128 -10.75 -2.63 29.54
C GLU A 128 -11.10 -3.89 30.32
N THR A 129 -12.26 -3.91 30.98
CA THR A 129 -12.73 -5.05 31.79
C THR A 129 -13.40 -6.14 30.95
N ASN A 130 -13.80 -5.86 29.71
CA ASN A 130 -14.52 -6.81 28.87
C ASN A 130 -13.55 -7.62 27.98
N PRO A 131 -13.48 -8.95 28.13
CA PRO A 131 -12.57 -9.79 27.35
C PRO A 131 -12.85 -9.75 25.84
N ARG A 132 -14.09 -9.48 25.41
CA ARG A 132 -14.48 -9.36 23.99
C ARG A 132 -13.65 -8.28 23.27
N PHE A 133 -13.27 -7.21 23.96
CA PHE A 133 -12.52 -6.11 23.36
C PHE A 133 -11.00 -6.23 23.54
N ARG A 134 -10.52 -7.13 24.41
CA ARG A 134 -9.08 -7.37 24.58
C ARG A 134 -8.47 -8.13 23.40
N LYS A 135 -9.30 -8.90 22.67
CA LYS A 135 -8.86 -9.67 21.52
C LYS A 135 -8.25 -8.77 20.43
N PRO A 136 -7.18 -9.23 19.76
CA PRO A 136 -6.61 -8.50 18.63
C PRO A 136 -7.64 -8.38 17.50
N LEU A 137 -7.51 -7.31 16.72
CA LEU A 137 -8.43 -7.03 15.63
C LEU A 137 -8.38 -8.15 14.58
N ASN A 138 -9.52 -8.80 14.35
CA ASN A 138 -9.64 -9.75 13.24
C ASN A 138 -9.65 -8.98 11.90
N LYS A 139 -8.74 -9.31 10.97
CA LYS A 139 -8.69 -8.66 9.65
C LYS A 139 -9.95 -8.89 8.80
N ALA A 140 -10.74 -9.91 9.15
CA ALA A 140 -12.04 -10.20 8.53
C ALA A 140 -13.20 -9.36 9.09
N SER A 141 -13.00 -8.62 10.19
CA SER A 141 -14.00 -7.68 10.71
C SER A 141 -13.77 -6.26 10.19
N SER A 142 -14.83 -5.46 10.26
CA SER A 142 -14.82 -4.04 9.89
C SER A 142 -13.96 -3.25 10.86
N HIS A 143 -13.14 -2.33 10.36
CA HIS A 143 -12.21 -1.59 11.19
C HIS A 143 -11.79 -0.24 10.61
N LEU A 144 -11.33 0.63 11.51
CA LEU A 144 -10.72 1.91 11.18
C LEU A 144 -9.33 2.00 11.81
N LEU A 145 -8.32 2.22 10.97
CA LEU A 145 -6.92 2.37 11.39
C LEU A 145 -6.40 3.76 11.00
N ILE A 146 -5.75 4.43 11.95
CA ILE A 146 -5.09 5.72 11.73
C ILE A 146 -3.61 5.58 12.04
N SER A 147 -2.78 5.83 11.03
CA SER A 147 -1.36 6.12 11.21
C SER A 147 -1.18 7.63 11.12
N SER A 148 -0.65 8.27 12.16
CA SER A 148 -0.49 9.73 12.18
C SER A 148 0.79 10.16 12.88
N GLY A 149 1.32 11.30 12.46
CA GLY A 149 2.54 11.88 12.99
C GLY A 149 2.49 13.40 12.83
N TYR A 150 3.07 14.11 13.78
CA TYR A 150 3.06 15.56 13.84
C TYR A 150 4.35 16.04 14.50
N ASN A 151 4.95 17.09 13.96
CA ASN A 151 6.11 17.75 14.53
C ASN A 151 5.71 19.17 14.97
N PRO A 152 5.62 19.43 16.29
CA PRO A 152 5.24 20.74 16.80
C PRO A 152 6.30 21.83 16.56
N LYS A 153 7.58 21.46 16.34
CA LYS A 153 8.67 22.42 16.13
C LYS A 153 8.54 23.16 14.79
N TYR A 154 8.05 22.47 13.76
CA TYR A 154 7.93 22.99 12.40
C TYR A 154 6.48 23.07 11.91
N ASP A 155 5.51 22.76 12.78
CA ASP A 155 4.07 22.79 12.51
C ASP A 155 3.66 22.03 11.22
N TYR A 156 4.28 20.87 11.00
CA TYR A 156 3.90 19.95 9.92
C TYR A 156 3.56 18.56 10.44
N GLY A 157 2.74 17.84 9.68
CA GLY A 157 2.42 16.46 9.96
C GLY A 157 1.42 15.90 8.97
N GLY A 158 0.89 14.74 9.29
CA GLY A 158 -0.18 14.16 8.50
C GLY A 158 -0.70 12.86 9.08
N LEU A 159 -1.72 12.35 8.41
CA LEU A 159 -2.36 11.10 8.75
C LEU A 159 -2.67 10.29 7.50
N THR A 160 -2.58 8.98 7.64
CA THR A 160 -3.13 8.01 6.71
C THR A 160 -4.21 7.26 7.46
N LEU A 161 -5.41 7.28 6.92
CA LEU A 161 -6.58 6.64 7.51
C LEU A 161 -7.07 5.58 6.54
N VAL A 162 -7.30 4.38 7.06
CA VAL A 162 -7.88 3.25 6.35
C VAL A 162 -9.17 2.88 7.07
N GLU A 163 -10.28 3.09 6.38
CA GLU A 163 -11.64 2.71 6.76
C GLU A 163 -12.01 1.48 5.94
N MET A 164 -12.29 0.35 6.59
CA MET A 164 -12.73 -0.88 5.93
C MET A 164 -14.04 -1.35 6.54
N ILE A 165 -15.10 -1.35 5.72
CA ILE A 165 -16.43 -1.86 6.06
C ILE A 165 -16.60 -3.18 5.33
N ARG A 166 -16.59 -4.26 6.09
CA ARG A 166 -16.79 -5.62 5.59
C ARG A 166 -18.26 -5.86 5.36
N SER A 167 -18.56 -6.72 4.39
CA SER A 167 -19.91 -7.19 4.22
C SER A 167 -20.27 -8.20 5.31
N HIS A 168 -21.54 -8.25 5.68
CA HIS A 168 -22.07 -9.35 6.50
C HIS A 168 -22.16 -10.67 5.73
N ASP A 169 -22.14 -10.62 4.40
CA ASP A 169 -22.49 -11.75 3.53
C ASP A 169 -21.36 -12.15 2.54
N SER A 170 -20.23 -11.46 2.59
CA SER A 170 -19.13 -11.56 1.61
C SER A 170 -17.76 -11.37 2.24
N TYR A 171 -16.76 -12.01 1.64
CA TYR A 171 -15.35 -11.76 1.95
C TYR A 171 -14.88 -10.39 1.45
N LEU A 172 -15.44 -9.89 0.34
CA LEU A 172 -15.12 -8.57 -0.18
C LEU A 172 -15.69 -7.48 0.73
N PRO A 173 -14.94 -6.39 0.96
CA PRO A 173 -15.48 -5.26 1.70
C PRO A 173 -16.55 -4.53 0.89
N ARG A 174 -17.64 -4.13 1.55
CA ARG A 174 -18.63 -3.21 0.97
C ARG A 174 -18.03 -1.84 0.73
N ASN A 175 -17.13 -1.39 1.62
CA ASN A 175 -16.43 -0.13 1.47
C ASN A 175 -14.96 -0.24 1.91
N LEU A 176 -14.05 0.32 1.12
CA LEU A 176 -12.68 0.59 1.49
C LEU A 176 -12.37 2.06 1.17
N TYR A 177 -12.07 2.84 2.20
CA TYR A 177 -11.69 4.24 2.06
C TYR A 177 -10.30 4.46 2.64
N ILE A 178 -9.35 4.85 1.78
CA ILE A 178 -7.98 5.16 2.14
C ILE A 178 -7.75 6.63 1.85
N VAL A 179 -7.39 7.40 2.87
CA VAL A 179 -7.14 8.84 2.73
C VAL A 179 -5.82 9.22 3.36
N MET A 180 -5.10 10.10 2.67
CA MET A 180 -3.90 10.78 3.15
C MET A 180 -4.24 12.25 3.35
N LYS A 181 -4.08 12.75 4.57
CA LYS A 181 -4.23 14.17 4.89
C LYS A 181 -2.91 14.73 5.38
N ASP A 182 -2.51 15.84 4.78
CA ASP A 182 -1.35 16.61 5.18
C ASP A 182 -1.81 17.76 6.09
N TYR A 183 -0.92 18.17 6.98
CA TYR A 183 -1.11 19.30 7.86
C TYR A 183 0.15 20.15 7.81
N VAL A 184 0.00 21.42 7.46
CA VAL A 184 1.10 22.39 7.40
C VAL A 184 0.58 23.75 7.83
N ALA A 185 1.28 24.43 8.74
CA ALA A 185 1.01 25.81 9.13
C ALA A 185 -0.46 26.07 9.53
N GLY A 186 -1.05 25.22 10.37
CA GLY A 186 -2.45 25.33 10.78
C GLY A 186 -3.49 24.82 9.77
N HIS A 187 -3.11 24.49 8.53
CA HIS A 187 -4.02 24.04 7.49
C HIS A 187 -3.96 22.52 7.30
N SER A 188 -5.13 21.90 7.24
CA SER A 188 -5.33 20.48 6.96
C SER A 188 -5.86 20.31 5.54
N THR A 189 -5.13 19.60 4.69
CA THR A 189 -5.51 19.33 3.31
C THR A 189 -5.56 17.83 3.04
N GLU A 190 -6.59 17.39 2.33
CA GLU A 190 -6.71 16.00 1.89
C GLU A 190 -5.97 15.83 0.56
N THR A 191 -4.78 15.24 0.57
CA THR A 191 -3.90 15.20 -0.59
C THR A 191 -4.34 14.15 -1.60
N VAL A 192 -4.59 12.93 -1.13
CA VAL A 192 -5.07 11.81 -1.95
C VAL A 192 -6.10 11.01 -1.16
N ALA A 193 -7.22 10.67 -1.80
CA ALA A 193 -8.19 9.72 -1.30
C ALA A 193 -8.53 8.69 -2.37
N PHE A 194 -8.58 7.43 -1.96
CA PHE A 194 -9.06 6.30 -2.75
C PHE A 194 -10.30 5.76 -2.05
N SER A 195 -11.41 5.66 -2.78
CA SER A 195 -12.63 5.02 -2.29
C SER A 195 -13.01 3.87 -3.20
N PHE A 196 -13.28 2.72 -2.61
CA PHE A 196 -13.85 1.56 -3.26
C PHE A 196 -15.16 1.20 -2.57
N GLU A 197 -16.22 1.06 -3.35
CA GLU A 197 -17.53 0.59 -2.91
C GLU A 197 -17.90 -0.62 -3.77
N SER A 198 -18.45 -1.68 -3.17
CA SER A 198 -18.89 -2.86 -3.92
C SER A 198 -20.14 -3.51 -3.35
N TRP A 199 -21.02 -3.91 -4.26
CA TRP A 199 -22.30 -4.56 -4.04
C TRP A 199 -22.45 -5.67 -5.09
N GLY A 200 -22.88 -6.86 -4.67
CA GLY A 200 -23.07 -8.01 -5.57
C GLY A 200 -21.81 -8.56 -6.28
N LEU A 201 -20.61 -8.02 -6.02
CA LEU A 201 -19.37 -8.41 -6.73
C LEU A 201 -18.97 -9.88 -6.49
N ASP A 202 -19.54 -10.52 -5.46
CA ASP A 202 -19.42 -11.95 -5.21
C ASP A 202 -19.97 -12.80 -6.34
N LYS A 203 -21.00 -12.34 -7.04
CA LYS A 203 -21.52 -13.00 -8.25
C LYS A 203 -20.44 -13.12 -9.32
N LEU A 204 -19.61 -12.08 -9.46
CA LEU A 204 -18.49 -12.06 -10.39
C LEU A 204 -17.35 -12.98 -9.91
N LEU A 205 -16.97 -12.88 -8.63
CA LEU A 205 -15.94 -13.74 -8.06
C LEU A 205 -16.35 -15.22 -8.15
N ASN A 206 -17.56 -15.58 -7.74
CA ASN A 206 -18.05 -16.95 -7.82
C ASN A 206 -18.14 -17.45 -9.26
N ARG A 207 -18.47 -16.58 -10.22
CA ARG A 207 -18.47 -16.96 -11.64
C ARG A 207 -17.06 -17.11 -12.23
N LEU A 208 -16.10 -16.28 -11.84
CA LEU A 208 -14.74 -16.32 -12.38
C LEU A 208 -13.88 -17.40 -11.71
N VAL A 209 -14.05 -17.60 -10.42
CA VAL A 209 -13.13 -18.38 -9.56
C VAL A 209 -13.83 -19.21 -8.48
N GLY A 210 -15.16 -19.19 -8.43
CA GLY A 210 -15.94 -20.04 -7.55
C GLY A 210 -16.07 -21.46 -8.11
N PRO A 211 -16.30 -22.45 -7.23
CA PRO A 211 -16.52 -23.82 -7.67
C PRO A 211 -17.73 -23.87 -8.60
N GLN A 212 -17.52 -24.22 -9.85
CA GLN A 212 -18.59 -24.51 -10.81
C GLN A 212 -18.72 -26.02 -10.98
N PRO A 213 -19.94 -26.51 -11.29
CA PRO A 213 -20.17 -27.91 -11.61
C PRO A 213 -19.20 -28.39 -12.70
N GLY A 214 -18.28 -29.30 -12.35
CA GLY A 214 -17.28 -29.86 -13.27
C GLY A 214 -16.05 -28.99 -13.58
N SER A 215 -15.85 -27.83 -12.94
CA SER A 215 -14.65 -26.98 -13.13
C SER A 215 -13.57 -27.26 -12.08
N SER A 216 -12.31 -27.41 -12.51
CA SER A 216 -11.13 -27.56 -11.65
C SER A 216 -10.44 -26.24 -11.29
N LYS A 217 -10.94 -25.10 -11.80
CA LYS A 217 -10.28 -23.78 -11.70
C LYS A 217 -10.85 -22.96 -10.55
N ASN A 218 -10.20 -23.03 -9.38
CA ASN A 218 -10.46 -22.15 -8.23
C ASN A 218 -9.20 -21.35 -7.89
N LEU A 219 -9.34 -20.06 -7.53
CA LEU A 219 -8.21 -19.21 -7.08
C LEU A 219 -7.61 -19.72 -5.75
N TRP A 220 -8.40 -20.45 -4.97
CA TRP A 220 -7.98 -21.12 -3.73
C TRP A 220 -7.01 -22.30 -3.97
N ASN A 221 -6.77 -22.69 -5.23
CA ASN A 221 -5.72 -23.65 -5.57
C ASN A 221 -4.29 -23.12 -5.35
N PHE A 222 -4.10 -21.84 -5.02
CA PHE A 222 -2.80 -21.25 -4.66
C PHE A 222 -2.27 -21.74 -3.29
N MET A 223 -3.13 -22.25 -2.40
CA MET A 223 -2.78 -22.76 -1.07
C MET A 223 -3.09 -24.26 -0.92
N GLY A 224 -3.05 -25.00 -2.02
CA GLY A 224 -3.36 -26.44 -2.07
C GLY A 224 -4.75 -26.71 -2.65
N ARG A 225 -4.82 -27.72 -3.52
CA ARG A 225 -6.11 -28.26 -3.98
C ARG A 225 -6.87 -28.78 -2.76
N ARG A 226 -8.17 -28.47 -2.63
CA ARG A 226 -9.06 -29.40 -1.91
C ARG A 226 -8.98 -30.72 -2.67
N ARG A 227 -8.41 -31.76 -2.06
CA ARG A 227 -8.41 -33.12 -2.59
C ARG A 227 -9.88 -33.52 -2.83
N PHE A 228 -10.26 -33.68 -4.08
CA PHE A 228 -11.42 -34.51 -4.42
C PHE A 228 -10.86 -35.92 -4.70
N PRO A 229 -11.45 -36.99 -4.15
CA PRO A 229 -11.02 -38.36 -4.45
C PRO A 229 -11.04 -38.61 -5.96
N ARG A 230 -10.01 -39.31 -6.45
CA ARG A 230 -9.61 -39.45 -7.86
C ARG A 230 -10.63 -40.18 -8.75
N ASP A 231 -11.75 -40.68 -8.22
CA ASP A 231 -12.62 -41.62 -8.94
C ASP A 231 -13.97 -41.09 -9.43
N ALA A 232 -14.45 -39.92 -8.99
CA ALA A 232 -15.74 -39.42 -9.48
C ALA A 232 -15.58 -38.81 -10.88
N SER A 233 -16.14 -39.46 -11.90
CA SER A 233 -16.23 -38.93 -13.25
C SER A 233 -16.98 -37.58 -13.25
N ALA A 234 -16.66 -36.67 -14.18
CA ALA A 234 -17.37 -35.38 -14.28
C ALA A 234 -18.91 -35.53 -14.39
N LYS A 235 -19.36 -36.72 -14.83
CA LYS A 235 -20.77 -37.11 -14.95
C LYS A 235 -21.40 -37.46 -13.60
N GLU A 236 -20.76 -38.29 -12.77
CA GLU A 236 -21.24 -38.60 -11.41
C GLU A 236 -21.26 -37.37 -10.51
N ARG A 237 -20.31 -36.44 -10.69
CA ARG A 237 -20.31 -35.17 -9.96
C ARG A 237 -21.53 -34.32 -10.29
N LYS A 238 -21.88 -34.28 -11.58
CA LYS A 238 -23.07 -33.58 -12.03
C LYS A 238 -24.34 -34.25 -11.50
N GLU A 239 -24.37 -35.58 -11.47
CA GLU A 239 -25.50 -36.35 -10.91
C GLU A 239 -25.67 -36.14 -9.39
N ILE A 240 -24.57 -36.08 -8.62
CA ILE A 240 -24.59 -35.78 -7.18
C ILE A 240 -25.03 -34.34 -6.92
N GLU A 241 -24.56 -33.39 -7.71
CA GLU A 241 -24.90 -31.97 -7.57
C GLU A 241 -26.34 -31.67 -7.99
N ASP A 242 -26.82 -32.31 -9.07
CA ASP A 242 -28.21 -32.29 -9.51
C ASP A 242 -29.14 -32.93 -8.46
N ALA A 243 -28.68 -33.98 -7.76
CA ALA A 243 -29.40 -34.62 -6.66
C ALA A 243 -29.43 -33.79 -5.37
N LEU A 244 -28.42 -32.93 -5.14
CA LEU A 244 -28.31 -32.11 -3.92
C LEU A 244 -29.18 -30.85 -3.94
N HIS A 245 -29.85 -30.53 -5.05
CA HIS A 245 -30.71 -29.35 -5.21
C HIS A 245 -30.10 -28.06 -4.61
N ILE A 246 -28.81 -27.82 -4.87
CA ILE A 246 -28.12 -26.65 -4.33
C ILE A 246 -28.66 -25.41 -5.04
N HIS A 247 -29.52 -24.65 -4.35
CA HIS A 247 -30.02 -23.39 -4.87
C HIS A 247 -28.86 -22.39 -5.02
N GLU A 248 -28.74 -21.79 -6.21
CA GLU A 248 -27.83 -20.67 -6.41
C GLU A 248 -28.23 -19.54 -5.45
N ARG A 249 -27.24 -19.02 -4.72
CA ARG A 249 -27.46 -17.86 -3.85
C ARG A 249 -27.99 -16.69 -4.69
N GLU A 250 -29.06 -16.06 -4.23
CA GLU A 250 -29.51 -14.79 -4.80
C GLU A 250 -28.45 -13.72 -4.51
N TYR A 251 -27.82 -13.21 -5.56
CA TYR A 251 -26.86 -12.12 -5.47
C TYR A 251 -27.52 -10.79 -5.80
N ASP A 252 -27.17 -9.76 -5.05
CA ASP A 252 -27.49 -8.38 -5.42
C ASP A 252 -26.98 -8.04 -6.84
N PRO A 253 -27.61 -7.06 -7.52
CA PRO A 253 -27.08 -6.51 -8.75
C PRO A 253 -25.63 -6.07 -8.59
N VAL A 254 -24.77 -6.44 -9.54
CA VAL A 254 -23.35 -6.09 -9.48
C VAL A 254 -23.20 -4.59 -9.68
N TYR A 255 -22.66 -3.93 -8.66
CA TYR A 255 -22.29 -2.53 -8.69
C TYR A 255 -21.00 -2.36 -7.91
N ALA A 256 -19.97 -1.81 -8.54
CA ALA A 256 -18.77 -1.37 -7.85
C ALA A 256 -18.37 0.02 -8.32
N ARG A 257 -17.87 0.83 -7.40
CA ARG A 257 -17.38 2.19 -7.70
C ARG A 257 -15.97 2.33 -7.16
N LEU A 258 -15.05 2.74 -8.01
CA LEU A 258 -13.72 3.18 -7.64
C LEU A 258 -13.63 4.68 -7.86
N SER A 259 -13.26 5.46 -6.85
CA SER A 259 -13.03 6.90 -6.99
C SER A 259 -11.63 7.27 -6.52
N LEU A 260 -10.98 8.13 -7.29
CA LEU A 260 -9.76 8.82 -6.92
C LEU A 260 -10.08 10.30 -6.69
N SER A 261 -9.76 10.78 -5.49
CA SER A 261 -9.85 12.19 -5.12
C SER A 261 -8.47 12.76 -4.88
N LEU A 262 -8.19 13.94 -5.41
CA LEU A 262 -6.98 14.71 -5.17
C LEU A 262 -7.36 16.07 -4.58
N PHE A 263 -6.64 16.53 -3.55
CA PHE A 263 -6.88 17.83 -2.92
C PHE A 263 -8.35 18.03 -2.47
N GLY A 264 -8.97 16.96 -1.96
CA GLY A 264 -10.37 16.94 -1.51
C GLY A 264 -11.43 16.99 -2.62
N LYS A 265 -11.04 16.82 -3.89
CA LYS A 265 -11.97 16.78 -5.04
C LYS A 265 -11.87 15.44 -5.76
N ALA A 266 -13.01 14.83 -6.09
CA ALA A 266 -13.05 13.66 -6.95
C ALA A 266 -12.55 14.03 -8.36
N VAL A 267 -11.47 13.38 -8.81
CA VAL A 267 -10.82 13.63 -10.11
C VAL A 267 -11.27 12.60 -11.13
N ASP A 268 -11.37 11.34 -10.72
CA ASP A 268 -11.81 10.26 -11.58
C ASP A 268 -12.68 9.29 -10.77
N SER A 269 -13.71 8.74 -11.40
CA SER A 269 -14.60 7.74 -10.82
C SER A 269 -14.98 6.72 -11.88
N TRP A 270 -14.69 5.45 -11.59
CA TRP A 270 -15.02 4.32 -12.44
C TRP A 270 -16.16 3.55 -11.79
N ASP A 271 -17.29 3.52 -12.50
CA ASP A 271 -18.46 2.74 -12.10
C ASP A 271 -18.49 1.45 -12.93
N PHE A 272 -18.63 0.33 -12.23
CA PHE A 272 -18.64 -1.01 -12.76
C PHE A 272 -20.02 -1.63 -12.50
N ASP A 273 -20.80 -1.75 -13.57
CA ASP A 273 -22.14 -2.33 -13.53
C ASP A 273 -22.20 -3.67 -14.28
N GLU A 274 -23.39 -4.28 -14.34
CA GLU A 274 -23.60 -5.54 -15.05
C GLU A 274 -23.25 -5.48 -16.56
N SER A 275 -23.14 -4.28 -17.16
CA SER A 275 -22.71 -4.09 -18.55
C SER A 275 -21.28 -4.60 -18.84
N ILE A 276 -20.42 -4.69 -17.82
CA ILE A 276 -19.09 -5.30 -17.94
C ILE A 276 -19.22 -6.79 -18.27
N PHE A 277 -20.29 -7.45 -17.83
CA PHE A 277 -20.53 -8.83 -18.22
C PHE A 277 -20.76 -8.95 -19.72
N GLU A 278 -21.33 -7.97 -20.42
CA GLU A 278 -21.46 -8.04 -21.88
C GLU A 278 -20.10 -7.93 -22.58
N ALA A 279 -19.20 -7.10 -22.04
CA ALA A 279 -17.84 -6.97 -22.54
C ALA A 279 -16.98 -8.24 -22.29
N VAL A 280 -17.25 -8.96 -21.21
CA VAL A 280 -16.56 -10.22 -20.84
C VAL A 280 -17.27 -11.47 -21.41
N LYS A 281 -18.57 -11.41 -21.72
CA LYS A 281 -19.37 -12.48 -22.34
C LYS A 281 -19.09 -12.70 -23.82
N GLY A 282 -18.39 -11.77 -24.49
CA GLY A 282 -17.98 -11.99 -25.87
C GLY A 282 -17.21 -13.31 -25.97
N LYS A 283 -17.62 -14.21 -26.87
CA LYS A 283 -16.95 -15.51 -27.16
C LYS A 283 -15.48 -15.36 -27.63
N GLY A 284 -14.85 -14.21 -27.46
CA GLY A 284 -13.44 -13.98 -27.76
C GLY A 284 -12.56 -14.49 -26.63
N ALA A 285 -11.37 -14.97 -26.97
CA ALA A 285 -10.34 -15.33 -26.01
C ALA A 285 -10.11 -14.19 -24.99
N PRO A 286 -9.86 -14.49 -23.69
CA PRO A 286 -9.59 -13.49 -22.65
C PRO A 286 -8.50 -12.48 -23.03
N GLU A 287 -7.63 -12.85 -23.96
CA GLU A 287 -6.58 -12.07 -24.60
C GLU A 287 -7.10 -10.80 -25.28
N LYS A 288 -8.21 -10.85 -26.05
CA LYS A 288 -8.76 -9.66 -26.72
C LYS A 288 -9.32 -8.65 -25.72
N THR A 289 -9.78 -9.13 -24.57
CA THR A 289 -10.28 -8.29 -23.48
C THR A 289 -9.11 -7.62 -22.76
N VAL A 290 -8.02 -8.37 -22.48
CA VAL A 290 -6.77 -7.82 -21.91
C VAL A 290 -6.11 -6.82 -22.85
N GLU A 291 -6.06 -7.10 -24.15
CA GLU A 291 -5.54 -6.16 -25.17
C GLU A 291 -6.39 -4.89 -25.26
N LYS A 292 -7.72 -5.00 -25.17
CA LYS A 292 -8.64 -3.85 -25.19
C LYS A 292 -8.54 -2.99 -23.91
N LEU A 293 -8.24 -3.59 -22.76
CA LEU A 293 -8.10 -2.92 -21.45
C LEU A 293 -6.70 -2.33 -21.21
N LEU A 294 -5.63 -3.04 -21.59
CA LEU A 294 -4.24 -2.68 -21.29
C LEU A 294 -3.42 -2.21 -22.51
N GLY A 295 -3.87 -2.48 -23.74
CA GLY A 295 -3.13 -2.26 -24.98
C GLY A 295 -3.37 -0.92 -25.68
N LYS A 296 -4.16 0.01 -25.12
CA LYS A 296 -4.24 1.37 -25.68
C LYS A 296 -2.98 2.16 -25.32
N GLU A 297 -2.32 2.72 -26.33
CA GLU A 297 -1.29 3.72 -26.08
C GLU A 297 -1.94 4.94 -25.40
N ILE A 298 -1.40 5.32 -24.24
CA ILE A 298 -1.88 6.48 -23.50
C ILE A 298 -0.69 7.41 -23.31
N ARG A 299 -0.78 8.58 -23.94
CA ARG A 299 0.12 9.70 -23.69
C ARG A 299 -0.66 10.80 -22.99
N LYS A 300 -0.48 10.89 -21.68
CA LYS A 300 -1.20 11.82 -20.81
C LYS A 300 -0.22 12.84 -20.24
N LYS A 301 -0.50 14.12 -20.46
CA LYS A 301 0.18 15.26 -19.85
C LYS A 301 -0.86 16.02 -19.06
N GLN A 302 -0.61 16.23 -17.78
CA GLN A 302 -1.51 16.97 -16.91
C GLN A 302 -0.74 17.96 -16.08
N PHE A 303 -1.28 19.17 -15.99
CA PHE A 303 -0.80 20.23 -15.12
C PHE A 303 -1.88 20.51 -14.10
N TYR A 304 -1.48 20.59 -12.85
CA TYR A 304 -2.35 20.92 -11.72
C TYR A 304 -1.71 22.05 -10.93
N ILE A 305 -2.51 23.04 -10.58
CA ILE A 305 -2.13 24.01 -9.54
C ILE A 305 -2.74 23.47 -8.26
N SER A 306 -1.91 22.80 -7.45
CA SER A 306 -2.34 22.13 -6.22
C SER A 306 -2.51 23.13 -5.07
N GLN A 307 -1.74 24.20 -5.07
CA GLN A 307 -1.82 25.27 -4.09
C GLN A 307 -1.69 26.63 -4.79
N ASP A 308 -2.65 27.51 -4.55
CA ASP A 308 -2.59 28.92 -4.95
C ASP A 308 -3.25 29.73 -3.84
N MET A 309 -2.44 30.20 -2.89
CA MET A 309 -2.90 30.99 -1.76
C MET A 309 -2.12 32.28 -1.70
N THR A 310 -2.82 33.40 -1.86
CA THR A 310 -2.25 34.73 -1.67
C THR A 310 -3.00 35.44 -0.56
N TYR A 311 -2.30 35.77 0.52
CA TYR A 311 -2.81 36.57 1.63
C TYR A 311 -2.24 37.98 1.52
N LEU A 312 -3.10 38.99 1.66
CA LEU A 312 -2.69 40.39 1.68
C LEU A 312 -3.25 41.04 2.94
N HIS A 313 -2.36 41.52 3.81
CA HIS A 313 -2.73 42.14 5.08
C HIS A 313 -2.09 43.53 5.19
N PRO A 314 -2.85 44.57 5.54
CA PRO A 314 -2.25 45.87 5.85
C PRO A 314 -1.47 45.79 7.17
N THR A 315 -0.28 46.38 7.20
CA THR A 315 0.44 46.62 8.46
C THR A 315 -0.12 47.85 9.18
N GLU A 316 0.25 48.05 10.45
CA GLU A 316 -0.08 49.27 11.20
C GLU A 316 0.42 50.55 10.51
N LEU A 317 1.47 50.45 9.69
CA LEU A 317 2.03 51.54 8.89
C LEU A 317 1.28 51.74 7.55
N GLY A 318 0.21 50.97 7.29
CA GLY A 318 -0.55 51.03 6.05
C GLY A 318 0.15 50.37 4.84
N VAL A 319 1.33 49.77 5.03
CA VAL A 319 2.04 49.03 3.99
C VAL A 319 1.46 47.61 3.91
N PRO A 320 0.97 47.15 2.74
CA PRO A 320 0.51 45.78 2.57
C PRO A 320 1.66 44.77 2.69
N VAL A 321 1.51 43.78 3.57
CA VAL A 321 2.28 42.54 3.56
C VAL A 321 1.53 41.51 2.73
N PHE A 322 2.24 40.85 1.83
CA PHE A 322 1.72 39.72 1.07
C PHE A 322 2.45 38.44 1.43
N PHE A 323 1.68 37.35 1.52
CA PHE A 323 2.18 35.98 1.57
C PHE A 323 1.67 35.28 0.32
N ASP A 324 2.57 34.74 -0.50
CA ASP A 324 2.23 34.06 -1.73
C ASP A 324 2.75 32.61 -1.67
N PHE A 325 1.84 31.65 -1.72
CA PHE A 325 2.12 30.22 -1.65
C PHE A 325 1.56 29.54 -2.90
N LYS A 326 2.44 29.16 -3.82
CA LYS A 326 2.08 28.55 -5.10
C LYS A 326 2.76 27.20 -5.28
N GLN A 327 2.00 26.19 -5.62
CA GLN A 327 2.50 24.87 -6.01
C GLN A 327 1.86 24.44 -7.31
N ALA A 328 2.72 24.06 -8.27
CA ALA A 328 2.31 23.51 -9.55
C ALA A 328 2.92 22.12 -9.72
N ASP A 329 2.08 21.16 -10.09
CA ASP A 329 2.46 19.78 -10.33
C ASP A 329 2.23 19.43 -11.81
N PHE A 330 3.21 18.75 -12.40
CA PHE A 330 3.17 18.24 -13.76
C PHE A 330 3.33 16.73 -13.74
N VAL A 331 2.36 16.04 -14.34
CA VAL A 331 2.38 14.58 -14.49
C VAL A 331 2.43 14.25 -15.97
N TYR A 332 3.45 13.50 -16.36
CA TYR A 332 3.57 12.89 -17.67
C TYR A 332 3.58 11.37 -17.54
N ALA A 333 2.68 10.74 -18.27
CA ALA A 333 2.63 9.30 -18.39
C ALA A 333 2.57 8.93 -19.86
N HIS A 334 3.57 8.19 -20.33
CA HIS A 334 3.60 7.56 -21.63
C HIS A 334 3.58 6.05 -21.44
N ARG A 335 2.45 5.43 -21.77
CA ARG A 335 2.26 3.99 -21.76
C ARG A 335 2.15 3.56 -23.21
N GLN A 336 3.17 2.87 -23.72
CA GLN A 336 3.10 2.30 -25.07
C GLN A 336 2.13 1.12 -25.07
N LYS A 337 1.63 0.76 -26.26
CA LYS A 337 0.85 -0.45 -26.45
C LYS A 337 1.67 -1.65 -25.94
N ILE A 338 1.03 -2.53 -25.18
CA ILE A 338 1.63 -3.80 -24.79
C ILE A 338 1.54 -4.72 -26.00
N ASP A 339 2.69 -5.09 -26.56
CA ASP A 339 2.75 -6.11 -27.60
C ASP A 339 2.69 -7.48 -26.94
N ILE A 340 1.73 -8.29 -27.38
CA ILE A 340 1.53 -9.67 -26.91
C ILE A 340 1.88 -10.57 -28.10
N ALA A 341 2.87 -11.43 -27.92
CA ALA A 341 3.22 -12.47 -28.89
C ALA A 341 3.10 -13.85 -28.24
N HIS A 342 2.56 -14.81 -28.99
CA HIS A 342 2.43 -16.20 -28.56
C HIS A 342 3.58 -17.03 -29.11
N GLY A 343 4.25 -17.77 -28.25
CA GLY A 343 5.25 -18.77 -28.63
C GLY A 343 4.62 -20.15 -28.87
N ASP A 344 5.43 -21.07 -29.40
CA ASP A 344 4.98 -22.40 -29.85
C ASP A 344 4.42 -23.30 -28.72
N ASN A 345 4.74 -23.02 -27.44
CA ASN A 345 4.34 -23.80 -26.26
C ASN A 345 3.33 -23.10 -25.33
N ALA A 346 2.39 -22.32 -25.89
CA ALA A 346 1.48 -21.46 -25.13
C ALA A 346 2.19 -20.43 -24.22
N GLU A 347 3.44 -20.10 -24.57
CA GLU A 347 4.18 -19.01 -23.96
C GLU A 347 3.59 -17.67 -24.39
N ILE A 348 3.48 -16.75 -23.45
CA ILE A 348 2.98 -15.40 -23.69
C ILE A 348 4.12 -14.43 -23.45
N HIS A 349 4.64 -13.83 -24.53
CA HIS A 349 5.62 -12.77 -24.47
C HIS A 349 4.91 -11.41 -24.41
N LEU A 350 5.22 -10.63 -23.39
CA LEU A 350 4.68 -9.31 -23.12
C LEU A 350 5.81 -8.27 -23.18
N ASN A 351 5.69 -7.30 -24.08
CA ASN A 351 6.60 -6.16 -24.13
C ASN A 351 5.96 -4.94 -23.46
N ILE A 352 6.52 -4.50 -22.33
CA ILE A 352 5.96 -3.45 -21.49
C ILE A 352 6.91 -2.26 -21.45
N LYS A 353 6.56 -1.20 -22.20
CA LYS A 353 7.28 0.06 -22.22
C LYS A 353 6.46 1.20 -21.62
N ARG A 354 6.99 1.83 -20.57
CA ARG A 354 6.34 2.91 -19.83
C ARG A 354 7.35 3.97 -19.45
N HIS A 355 6.95 5.23 -19.50
CA HIS A 355 7.74 6.34 -18.96
C HIS A 355 6.84 7.26 -18.15
N TYR A 356 7.16 7.39 -16.87
CA TYR A 356 6.49 8.29 -15.95
C TYR A 356 7.44 9.42 -15.57
N LEU A 357 6.95 10.65 -15.59
CA LEU A 357 7.66 11.82 -15.09
C LEU A 357 6.71 12.61 -14.22
N TYR A 358 7.15 12.88 -12.99
CA TYR A 358 6.45 13.71 -12.04
C TYR A 358 7.35 14.90 -11.70
N GLU A 359 6.84 16.10 -11.91
CA GLU A 359 7.50 17.34 -11.54
C GLU A 359 6.60 18.11 -10.60
N THR A 360 7.16 18.62 -9.51
CA THR A 360 6.49 19.57 -8.62
C THR A 360 7.38 20.79 -8.45
N ARG A 361 6.77 21.98 -8.55
CA ARG A 361 7.43 23.26 -8.30
C ARG A 361 6.64 24.04 -7.25
N LEU A 362 7.32 24.40 -6.19
CA LEU A 362 6.80 25.11 -5.03
C LEU A 362 7.50 26.46 -4.92
N GLN A 363 6.73 27.53 -4.96
CA GLN A 363 7.19 28.89 -4.77
C GLN A 363 6.44 29.50 -3.58
N GLN A 364 7.19 29.82 -2.52
CA GLN A 364 6.63 30.47 -1.34
C GLN A 364 7.41 31.74 -1.04
N MET A 365 6.72 32.86 -0.83
CA MET A 365 7.35 34.12 -0.49
C MET A 365 6.50 34.96 0.45
N VAL A 366 7.20 35.78 1.23
CA VAL A 366 6.63 36.84 2.06
C VAL A 366 7.32 38.15 1.68
N GLY A 367 6.54 39.21 1.56
CA GLY A 367 7.08 40.52 1.22
C GLY A 367 6.16 41.68 1.61
N PHE A 368 6.73 42.87 1.54
CA PHE A 368 6.05 44.13 1.72
C PHE A 368 5.89 44.80 0.36
N ALA A 369 4.69 45.29 0.07
CA ALA A 369 4.41 46.09 -1.11
C ALA A 369 4.44 47.58 -0.74
N TRP A 370 5.57 48.27 -0.94
CA TRP A 370 5.61 49.72 -0.82
C TRP A 370 4.89 50.36 -2.00
N THR A 371 3.62 50.69 -1.78
CA THR A 371 2.76 51.33 -2.77
C THR A 371 3.24 52.74 -3.14
N TYR A 372 3.77 53.50 -2.18
CA TYR A 372 4.33 54.85 -2.40
C TYR A 372 5.54 54.84 -3.36
N SER A 373 6.52 53.96 -3.14
CA SER A 373 7.72 53.86 -4.00
C SER A 373 7.53 52.91 -5.18
N ARG A 374 6.33 52.34 -5.35
CA ARG A 374 6.01 51.31 -6.35
C ARG A 374 7.03 50.19 -6.37
N SER A 375 7.41 49.68 -5.21
CA SER A 375 8.39 48.59 -5.05
C SER A 375 7.91 47.53 -4.07
N SER A 376 8.22 46.28 -4.35
CA SER A 376 8.04 45.15 -3.44
C SER A 376 9.41 44.65 -2.97
N LEU A 377 9.52 44.42 -1.67
CA LEU A 377 10.70 43.83 -1.02
C LEU A 377 10.25 42.59 -0.28
N GLY A 378 10.98 41.49 -0.42
CA GLY A 378 10.63 40.27 0.29
C GLY A 378 11.69 39.21 0.26
N SER A 379 11.32 38.06 0.81
CA SER A 379 12.11 36.84 0.80
C SER A 379 11.21 35.65 0.55
N GLY A 380 11.75 34.63 -0.09
CA GLY A 380 11.04 33.40 -0.36
C GLY A 380 11.98 32.29 -0.75
N TYR A 381 11.42 31.22 -1.27
CA TYR A 381 12.18 30.14 -1.87
C TYR A 381 11.44 29.53 -3.06
N ASP A 382 12.23 29.00 -3.99
CA ASP A 382 11.78 28.22 -5.14
C ASP A 382 12.35 26.80 -5.01
N ALA A 383 11.45 25.84 -4.82
CA ALA A 383 11.78 24.43 -4.75
C ALA A 383 11.21 23.70 -5.97
N ARG A 384 11.99 22.82 -6.58
CA ARG A 384 11.53 21.99 -7.70
C ARG A 384 12.06 20.59 -7.51
N THR A 385 11.18 19.62 -7.68
CA THR A 385 11.52 18.20 -7.65
C THR A 385 11.01 17.57 -8.92
N VAL A 386 11.91 16.95 -9.68
CA VAL A 386 11.60 16.19 -10.88
C VAL A 386 12.01 14.75 -10.65
N VAL A 387 11.08 13.82 -10.79
CA VAL A 387 11.31 12.38 -10.72
C VAL A 387 10.95 11.78 -12.07
N SER A 388 11.88 11.05 -12.68
CA SER A 388 11.67 10.36 -13.95
C SER A 388 11.89 8.87 -13.76
N TRP A 389 10.92 8.07 -14.16
CA TRP A 389 10.96 6.62 -14.07
C TRP A 389 10.60 5.99 -15.42
N PRO A 390 11.60 5.68 -16.23
CA PRO A 390 11.46 4.78 -17.38
C PRO A 390 11.33 3.33 -16.91
N LEU A 391 10.51 2.54 -17.60
CA LEU A 391 10.41 1.10 -17.44
C LEU A 391 10.32 0.47 -18.82
N ASP A 392 11.29 -0.36 -19.15
CA ASP A 392 11.30 -1.23 -20.33
C ASP A 392 11.45 -2.65 -19.79
N LEU A 393 10.42 -3.47 -19.97
CA LEU A 393 10.32 -4.79 -19.38
C LEU A 393 9.74 -5.77 -20.40
N LYS A 394 10.48 -6.82 -20.69
CA LYS A 394 10.00 -7.98 -21.46
C LYS A 394 9.67 -9.09 -20.46
N ALA A 395 8.41 -9.50 -20.41
CA ALA A 395 7.96 -10.59 -19.55
C ALA A 395 7.51 -11.78 -20.40
N THR A 396 8.03 -12.98 -20.17
CA THR A 396 7.53 -14.21 -20.78
C THR A 396 6.88 -15.06 -19.72
N ILE A 397 5.61 -15.40 -19.93
CA ILE A 397 4.82 -16.27 -19.06
C ILE A 397 4.69 -17.62 -19.77
N ALA A 398 5.27 -18.67 -19.19
CA ALA A 398 5.16 -20.05 -19.65
C ALA A 398 4.25 -20.82 -18.66
N PRO A 399 2.91 -20.78 -18.84
CA PRO A 399 1.96 -21.31 -17.87
C PRO A 399 2.02 -22.83 -17.71
N LEU A 400 2.39 -23.57 -18.76
CA LEU A 400 2.56 -25.02 -18.71
C LEU A 400 3.78 -25.43 -17.87
N GLU A 401 4.83 -24.62 -17.87
CA GLU A 401 6.06 -24.86 -17.10
C GLU A 401 6.01 -24.25 -15.68
N GLY A 402 5.00 -23.42 -15.40
CA GLY A 402 4.92 -22.65 -14.15
C GLY A 402 6.02 -21.59 -14.03
N LYS A 403 6.54 -21.08 -15.16
CA LYS A 403 7.71 -20.19 -15.22
C LYS A 403 7.34 -18.79 -15.70
N LEU A 404 7.84 -17.78 -14.99
CA LEU A 404 7.78 -16.36 -15.34
C LEU A 404 9.21 -15.85 -15.50
N THR A 405 9.54 -15.34 -16.68
CA THR A 405 10.85 -14.70 -16.92
C THR A 405 10.64 -13.22 -17.19
N LEU A 406 11.47 -12.38 -16.59
CA LEU A 406 11.41 -10.93 -16.65
C LEU A 406 12.78 -10.40 -17.08
N ASN A 407 12.92 -10.02 -18.35
CA ASN A 407 14.11 -9.38 -18.89
C ASN A 407 13.92 -7.86 -18.91
N ARG A 408 14.83 -7.15 -18.25
CA ARG A 408 14.85 -5.68 -18.20
C ARG A 408 16.16 -5.17 -18.82
N PRO A 409 16.13 -4.61 -20.04
CA PRO A 409 17.26 -3.87 -20.56
C PRO A 409 17.45 -2.57 -19.78
N LEU A 410 18.70 -2.25 -19.46
CA LEU A 410 19.08 -1.07 -18.70
C LEU A 410 19.63 0.00 -19.64
N HIS A 411 18.78 0.97 -19.98
CA HIS A 411 19.15 2.15 -20.76
C HIS A 411 19.85 3.19 -19.87
N LEU A 412 21.15 3.02 -19.65
CA LEU A 412 21.99 3.91 -18.84
C LEU A 412 22.79 4.90 -19.73
N PRO A 413 23.09 6.12 -19.25
CA PRO A 413 22.70 6.70 -17.98
C PRO A 413 21.28 7.26 -18.00
N TRP A 414 20.61 7.26 -16.85
CA TRP A 414 19.30 7.90 -16.71
C TRP A 414 19.24 8.86 -15.52
N ASN A 415 18.45 9.92 -15.65
CA ASN A 415 18.24 10.90 -14.59
C ASN A 415 17.02 10.47 -13.77
N ALA A 416 17.22 9.92 -12.57
CA ALA A 416 16.12 9.41 -11.77
C ALA A 416 15.42 10.53 -10.97
N MET A 417 16.20 11.43 -10.37
CA MET A 417 15.66 12.51 -9.55
C MET A 417 16.54 13.75 -9.63
N ASN A 418 15.92 14.92 -9.74
CA ASN A 418 16.57 16.22 -9.58
C ASN A 418 15.74 17.08 -8.64
N HIS A 419 16.31 17.42 -7.50
CA HIS A 419 15.71 18.31 -6.52
C HIS A 419 16.58 19.55 -6.37
N HIS A 420 15.95 20.73 -6.38
CA HIS A 420 16.60 21.98 -6.04
C HIS A 420 15.75 22.80 -5.08
N PHE A 421 16.41 23.54 -4.21
CA PHE A 421 15.83 24.43 -3.22
C PHE A 421 16.66 25.72 -3.18
N HIS A 422 16.11 26.80 -3.74
CA HIS A 422 16.77 28.09 -3.88
C HIS A 422 16.03 29.15 -3.07
N PRO A 423 16.49 29.52 -1.86
CA PRO A 423 15.95 30.66 -1.14
C PRO A 423 16.52 31.94 -1.75
N PHE A 424 15.68 32.96 -1.82
CA PHE A 424 16.03 34.23 -2.41
C PHE A 424 15.41 35.40 -1.64
N THR A 425 16.01 36.57 -1.82
CA THR A 425 15.41 37.87 -1.49
C THR A 425 15.30 38.68 -2.76
N PHE A 426 14.31 39.54 -2.84
CA PHE A 426 14.08 40.37 -4.02
C PHE A 426 13.70 41.79 -3.60
N ASN A 427 14.14 42.75 -4.42
CA ASN A 427 13.60 44.10 -4.44
C ASN A 427 13.21 44.40 -5.88
N THR A 428 11.91 44.42 -6.16
CA THR A 428 11.37 44.53 -7.51
C THR A 428 10.35 45.65 -7.59
N PRO A 429 10.22 46.36 -8.72
CA PRO A 429 9.12 47.29 -8.91
C PRO A 429 7.78 46.54 -8.84
N TYR A 430 6.75 47.21 -8.30
CA TYR A 430 5.41 46.65 -8.08
C TYR A 430 4.72 46.26 -9.40
N ASP A 431 4.99 46.99 -10.48
CA ASP A 431 4.45 46.75 -11.84
C ASP A 431 5.34 45.81 -12.68
N LEU A 432 5.52 44.54 -12.27
CA LEU A 432 6.17 43.51 -13.11
C LEU A 432 5.29 43.07 -14.30
N THR A 433 4.08 43.59 -14.43
CA THR A 433 3.00 43.03 -15.28
C THR A 433 2.81 43.70 -16.65
N ARG A 434 3.69 44.61 -17.09
CA ARG A 434 3.55 45.17 -18.46
C ARG A 434 3.85 44.16 -19.58
N SER A 435 4.56 43.08 -19.29
CA SER A 435 4.78 41.96 -20.22
C SER A 435 4.71 40.62 -19.49
N HIS A 436 3.58 39.94 -19.60
CA HIS A 436 3.37 38.62 -18.98
C HIS A 436 4.37 37.55 -19.47
N SER A 437 4.98 37.72 -20.65
CA SER A 437 5.94 36.75 -21.20
C SER A 437 7.30 36.79 -20.50
N ASN A 438 7.71 37.95 -19.96
CA ASN A 438 9.06 38.15 -19.41
C ASN A 438 9.09 38.30 -17.88
N ALA A 439 7.94 38.46 -17.23
CA ALA A 439 7.84 38.74 -15.79
C ALA A 439 8.61 37.73 -14.90
N ILE A 440 8.59 36.44 -15.25
CA ILE A 440 9.32 35.40 -14.49
C ILE A 440 10.84 35.59 -14.63
N ALA A 441 11.33 35.81 -15.86
CA ALA A 441 12.75 36.00 -16.11
C ALA A 441 13.28 37.28 -15.45
N GLU A 442 12.51 38.36 -15.49
CA GLU A 442 12.84 39.62 -14.82
C GLU A 442 12.86 39.48 -13.29
N PHE A 443 11.90 38.73 -12.72
CA PHE A 443 11.87 38.44 -11.30
C PHE A 443 13.09 37.61 -10.87
N THR A 444 13.37 36.52 -11.60
CA THR A 444 14.53 35.65 -11.31
C THR A 444 15.86 36.40 -11.44
N ALA A 445 15.98 37.33 -12.40
CA ALA A 445 17.19 38.15 -12.54
C ALA A 445 17.42 39.12 -11.36
N LYS A 446 16.34 39.61 -10.73
CA LYS A 446 16.39 40.53 -9.58
C LYS A 446 16.44 39.81 -8.24
N ALA A 447 16.10 38.53 -8.20
CA ALA A 447 16.17 37.69 -7.01
C ALA A 447 17.63 37.36 -6.68
N LYS A 448 18.06 37.70 -5.47
CA LYS A 448 19.39 37.38 -4.94
C LYS A 448 19.31 36.16 -4.01
N PRO A 449 20.20 35.16 -4.16
CA PRO A 449 20.18 33.99 -3.29
C PRO A 449 20.50 34.37 -1.83
N LEU A 450 19.85 33.69 -0.87
CA LEU A 450 20.07 33.86 0.58
C LEU A 450 21.21 32.98 1.12
N TYR A 451 22.22 32.71 0.30
CA TYR A 451 23.41 31.97 0.68
C TYR A 451 24.59 32.44 -0.15
N ARG A 452 25.79 32.25 0.39
CA ARG A 452 27.01 32.52 -0.37
C ARG A 452 27.57 31.21 -0.96
N PRO A 453 28.26 31.24 -2.11
CA PRO A 453 28.84 30.04 -2.71
C PRO A 453 29.80 29.28 -1.78
N ASP A 454 30.52 29.97 -0.89
CA ASP A 454 31.44 29.40 0.10
C ASP A 454 30.76 28.62 1.24
N GLU A 455 29.46 28.84 1.46
CA GLU A 455 28.68 28.10 2.47
C GLU A 455 28.23 26.71 1.99
N LEU A 456 28.37 26.45 0.67
CA LEU A 456 27.94 25.21 0.03
C LEU A 456 29.03 24.14 0.12
N LEU A 457 28.69 23.04 0.77
CA LEU A 457 29.48 21.81 0.73
C LEU A 457 29.02 20.97 -0.46
N GLN A 458 29.89 20.84 -1.46
CA GLN A 458 29.67 19.91 -2.56
C GLN A 458 29.86 18.46 -2.09
N PHE A 459 28.99 17.57 -2.52
CA PHE A 459 29.18 16.13 -2.38
C PHE A 459 28.96 15.45 -3.72
N ASP A 460 29.77 14.42 -3.98
CA ASP A 460 29.64 13.52 -5.13
C ASP A 460 29.95 12.11 -4.62
N ARG A 461 28.93 11.26 -4.57
CA ARG A 461 29.00 9.91 -4.01
C ARG A 461 28.46 8.91 -5.02
N HIS A 462 29.20 7.82 -5.19
CA HIS A 462 28.82 6.70 -6.05
C HIS A 462 28.50 5.51 -5.16
N TYR A 463 27.28 4.99 -5.26
CA TYR A 463 26.82 3.85 -4.49
C TYR A 463 26.51 2.67 -5.42
N PHE A 464 26.65 1.45 -4.91
CA PHE A 464 26.22 0.21 -5.54
C PHE A 464 26.85 -0.17 -6.90
N GLY A 465 27.79 0.64 -7.43
CA GLY A 465 28.45 0.39 -8.72
C GLY A 465 29.11 -0.98 -8.80
N GLU A 466 29.92 -1.34 -7.80
CA GLU A 466 30.57 -2.66 -7.74
C GLU A 466 29.55 -3.80 -7.61
N ILE A 467 28.52 -3.60 -6.79
CA ILE A 467 27.56 -4.63 -6.38
C ILE A 467 26.63 -5.02 -7.54
N PHE A 468 26.03 -4.04 -8.23
CA PHE A 468 25.03 -4.30 -9.28
C PHE A 468 25.53 -4.04 -10.70
N GLY A 469 26.76 -3.53 -10.88
CA GLY A 469 27.23 -3.03 -12.18
C GLY A 469 26.51 -1.76 -12.66
N VAL A 470 25.73 -1.14 -11.77
CA VAL A 470 25.02 0.12 -11.99
C VAL A 470 25.32 1.03 -10.81
N ALA A 471 25.99 2.14 -11.07
CA ALA A 471 26.35 3.11 -10.05
C ALA A 471 25.21 4.11 -9.84
N MET A 472 24.66 4.16 -8.64
CA MET A 472 23.79 5.26 -8.22
C MET A 472 24.67 6.44 -7.81
N LYS A 473 24.77 7.44 -8.68
CA LYS A 473 25.52 8.67 -8.43
C LYS A 473 24.61 9.72 -7.81
N VAL A 474 24.92 10.11 -6.59
CA VAL A 474 24.22 11.17 -5.87
C VAL A 474 25.19 12.33 -5.73
N LYS A 475 24.89 13.44 -6.42
CA LYS A 475 25.69 14.66 -6.35
C LYS A 475 24.84 15.87 -6.03
N GLY A 476 25.43 16.83 -5.34
CA GLY A 476 24.71 18.03 -4.96
C GLY A 476 25.47 18.94 -4.02
N HIS A 477 24.73 19.84 -3.40
CA HIS A 477 25.22 20.86 -2.48
C HIS A 477 24.38 20.84 -1.20
N LEU A 478 25.07 20.86 -0.08
CA LEU A 478 24.51 20.96 1.27
C LEU A 478 24.98 22.26 1.91
N VAL A 479 24.24 22.78 2.87
CA VAL A 479 24.76 23.86 3.75
C VAL A 479 25.50 23.21 4.92
N LYS A 480 26.74 23.62 5.21
CA LYS A 480 27.54 23.03 6.31
C LYS A 480 27.00 23.39 7.70
N ARG A 481 26.50 24.62 7.86
CA ARG A 481 26.04 25.17 9.13
C ARG A 481 24.79 24.42 9.62
N GLY A 482 24.86 23.77 10.78
CA GLY A 482 23.71 23.06 11.36
C GLY A 482 23.49 21.63 10.84
N LEU A 483 24.27 21.17 9.85
CA LEU A 483 24.09 19.85 9.23
C LEU A 483 24.19 18.71 10.26
N SER A 484 25.21 18.70 11.13
CA SER A 484 25.39 17.62 12.11
C SER A 484 24.19 17.49 13.06
N GLN A 485 23.67 18.62 13.55
CA GLN A 485 22.51 18.63 14.45
C GLN A 485 21.24 18.20 13.70
N ALA A 486 21.07 18.65 12.46
CA ALA A 486 19.96 18.26 11.61
C ALA A 486 19.95 16.75 11.31
N MET A 487 21.13 16.16 11.05
CA MET A 487 21.25 14.71 10.80
C MET A 487 20.99 13.89 12.08
N ASP A 488 21.46 14.36 13.25
CA ASP A 488 21.14 13.75 14.55
C ASP A 488 19.62 13.75 14.80
N GLU A 489 18.96 14.90 14.59
CA GLU A 489 17.51 15.02 14.73
C GLU A 489 16.78 14.08 13.76
N PHE A 490 17.20 14.04 12.50
CA PHE A 490 16.60 13.22 11.45
C PHE A 490 16.68 11.72 11.75
N TYR A 491 17.85 11.20 12.14
CA TYR A 491 18.06 9.76 12.35
C TYR A 491 17.65 9.25 13.73
N HIS A 492 17.74 10.08 14.79
CA HIS A 492 17.52 9.61 16.16
C HIS A 492 16.24 10.14 16.82
N LYS A 493 15.71 11.30 16.40
CA LYS A 493 14.57 11.95 17.08
C LYS A 493 13.27 11.92 16.27
N MET A 494 13.36 11.77 14.94
CA MET A 494 12.20 11.74 14.07
C MET A 494 11.71 10.32 13.78
N ASP A 495 10.39 10.14 13.83
CA ASP A 495 9.73 8.95 13.29
C ASP A 495 9.72 8.97 11.75
N TRP A 496 9.36 7.84 11.13
CA TRP A 496 9.33 7.69 9.68
C TRP A 496 8.50 8.78 8.96
N ARG A 497 7.36 9.18 9.54
CA ARG A 497 6.47 10.17 8.92
C ARG A 497 7.01 11.59 9.09
N GLN A 498 7.59 11.90 10.23
CA GLN A 498 8.29 13.16 10.46
C GLN A 498 9.48 13.32 9.52
N ARG A 499 10.22 12.25 9.21
CA ARG A 499 11.30 12.24 8.21
C ARG A 499 10.78 12.54 6.80
N PHE A 500 9.66 11.93 6.42
CA PHE A 500 9.01 12.21 5.12
C PHE A 500 8.71 13.70 4.95
N TYR A 501 8.03 14.33 5.92
CA TYR A 501 7.75 15.77 5.86
C TYR A 501 9.00 16.64 6.02
N TYR A 502 10.00 16.20 6.78
CA TYR A 502 11.28 16.91 6.88
C TYR A 502 11.97 17.03 5.52
N LEU A 503 11.95 15.95 4.71
CA LEU A 503 12.51 15.97 3.36
C LEU A 503 11.68 16.82 2.40
N GLN A 504 10.35 16.85 2.56
CA GLN A 504 9.45 17.63 1.72
C GLN A 504 9.51 19.14 2.03
N VAL A 505 9.46 19.52 3.31
CA VAL A 505 9.46 20.93 3.77
C VAL A 505 10.87 21.50 3.84
N ASN A 506 11.87 20.66 4.11
CA ASN A 506 13.29 21.01 4.20
C ASN A 506 13.57 22.23 5.12
N PRO A 507 13.21 22.15 6.42
CA PRO A 507 13.21 23.32 7.32
C PRO A 507 14.62 23.91 7.58
N HIS A 508 15.68 23.12 7.39
CA HIS A 508 17.07 23.55 7.55
C HIS A 508 17.83 23.72 6.23
N TRP A 509 17.18 23.51 5.09
CA TRP A 509 17.76 23.66 3.76
C TRP A 509 18.96 22.75 3.45
N HIS A 510 19.02 21.58 4.08
CA HIS A 510 20.11 20.61 3.98
C HIS A 510 19.81 19.45 3.02
N PRO A 511 19.01 19.69 1.98
CA PRO A 511 19.77 19.92 0.74
C PRO A 511 19.35 21.14 -0.08
N ARG A 512 20.34 21.76 -0.74
CA ARG A 512 20.15 22.86 -1.70
C ARG A 512 19.91 22.33 -3.11
N ASN A 513 20.69 21.35 -3.50
CA ASN A 513 20.40 20.57 -4.68
C ASN A 513 20.85 19.12 -4.47
N VAL A 514 20.07 18.19 -5.02
CA VAL A 514 20.38 16.77 -5.06
C VAL A 514 20.01 16.27 -6.43
N LYS A 515 20.96 15.63 -7.08
CA LYS A 515 20.75 14.98 -8.37
C LYS A 515 21.15 13.52 -8.23
N VAL A 516 20.19 12.65 -8.53
CA VAL A 516 20.35 11.20 -8.49
C VAL A 516 20.35 10.68 -9.92
N TYR A 517 21.46 10.09 -10.30
CA TYR A 517 21.68 9.45 -11.59
C TYR A 517 21.91 7.96 -11.37
N PHE A 518 21.56 7.16 -12.36
CA PHE A 518 22.14 5.83 -12.49
C PHE A 518 23.01 5.82 -13.72
N GLU A 519 24.26 5.48 -13.53
CA GLU A 519 25.31 5.45 -14.54
C GLU A 519 25.87 4.01 -14.62
N PRO A 520 26.42 3.59 -15.77
CA PRO A 520 27.12 2.31 -15.85
C PRO A 520 28.31 2.30 -14.87
N ALA A 521 28.56 1.17 -14.21
CA ALA A 521 29.77 1.01 -13.40
C ALA A 521 31.02 1.01 -14.30
N GLY A 522 32.09 1.69 -13.87
CA GLY A 522 33.30 1.89 -14.69
C GLY A 522 34.00 0.59 -15.10
N ASP A 523 34.12 -0.37 -14.19
CA ASP A 523 34.96 -1.57 -14.41
C ASP A 523 34.16 -2.79 -14.90
N SER A 524 32.84 -2.83 -14.70
CA SER A 524 31.99 -3.99 -15.05
C SER A 524 30.50 -3.64 -15.12
N PRO A 525 30.07 -2.90 -16.16
CA PRO A 525 28.71 -2.40 -16.27
C PRO A 525 27.71 -3.52 -16.58
N THR A 526 26.55 -3.47 -15.91
CA THR A 526 25.41 -4.33 -16.22
C THR A 526 24.53 -3.66 -17.27
N LYS A 527 24.19 -4.39 -18.34
CA LYS A 527 23.32 -3.93 -19.43
C LYS A 527 21.91 -4.51 -19.33
N GLU A 528 21.75 -5.71 -18.80
CA GLU A 528 20.48 -6.38 -18.70
C GLU A 528 20.30 -7.03 -17.33
N MET A 529 19.07 -7.03 -16.84
CA MET A 529 18.68 -7.70 -15.61
C MET A 529 17.58 -8.71 -15.92
N ASP A 530 17.87 -9.98 -15.67
CA ASP A 530 16.92 -11.08 -15.82
C ASP A 530 16.45 -11.57 -14.46
N ILE A 531 15.15 -11.75 -14.31
CA ILE A 531 14.55 -12.37 -13.13
C ILE A 531 13.69 -13.54 -13.62
N ASP A 532 14.07 -14.75 -13.24
CA ASP A 532 13.33 -15.97 -13.53
C ASP A 532 12.69 -16.50 -12.24
N ILE A 533 11.38 -16.61 -12.24
CA ILE A 533 10.60 -17.18 -11.14
C ILE A 533 9.91 -18.43 -11.67
N ALA A 534 10.20 -19.59 -11.10
CA ALA A 534 9.56 -20.84 -11.48
C ALA A 534 8.95 -21.51 -10.26
N TYR A 535 7.73 -22.02 -10.39
CA TYR A 535 7.06 -22.77 -9.35
C TYR A 535 6.61 -24.12 -9.88
N LYS A 536 6.91 -25.18 -9.12
CA LYS A 536 6.48 -26.54 -9.41
C LYS A 536 5.98 -27.21 -8.14
N PHE A 537 4.95 -28.04 -8.31
CA PHE A 537 4.49 -28.96 -7.28
C PHE A 537 4.87 -30.37 -7.73
N LEU A 538 5.67 -31.06 -6.96
CA LEU A 538 6.18 -32.40 -7.24
C LEU A 538 5.32 -33.43 -6.47
N GLU A 539 4.63 -34.28 -7.21
CA GLU A 539 3.99 -35.49 -6.69
C GLU A 539 5.06 -36.56 -6.40
N PRO A 540 4.73 -37.64 -5.66
CA PRO A 540 5.69 -38.70 -5.34
C PRO A 540 6.40 -39.32 -6.55
N ASP A 541 5.69 -39.40 -7.69
CA ASP A 541 6.16 -40.01 -8.93
C ASP A 541 6.96 -39.03 -9.84
N ASP A 542 7.00 -37.74 -9.51
CA ASP A 542 7.64 -36.72 -10.35
C ASP A 542 9.18 -36.69 -10.17
N GLU A 543 9.90 -36.39 -11.26
CA GLU A 543 11.35 -36.25 -11.22
C GLU A 543 11.81 -35.05 -10.36
N ARG A 544 12.62 -35.32 -9.34
CA ARG A 544 13.10 -34.34 -8.35
C ARG A 544 14.42 -33.70 -8.78
N HIS A 545 14.36 -32.89 -9.84
CA HIS A 545 15.53 -32.11 -10.27
C HIS A 545 15.75 -30.89 -9.38
N SER A 546 17.00 -30.68 -8.95
CA SER A 546 17.42 -29.48 -8.23
C SER A 546 18.82 -29.08 -8.62
N HIS A 547 19.05 -27.77 -8.63
CA HIS A 547 20.38 -27.22 -8.84
C HIS A 547 21.26 -27.35 -7.59
N PHE A 548 20.67 -27.69 -6.44
CA PHE A 548 21.33 -27.87 -5.16
C PHE A 548 21.25 -29.33 -4.70
N LYS A 549 22.17 -29.76 -3.82
CA LYS A 549 22.07 -31.05 -3.14
C LYS A 549 20.89 -31.00 -2.17
N ALA A 550 19.69 -31.32 -2.64
CA ALA A 550 18.49 -31.38 -1.83
C ALA A 550 18.08 -32.83 -1.57
N ASN A 551 17.70 -33.11 -0.32
CA ASN A 551 17.03 -34.36 0.04
C ASN A 551 15.65 -34.02 0.60
N ASP A 552 14.59 -34.40 -0.08
CA ASP A 552 13.23 -34.12 0.35
C ASP A 552 12.71 -35.09 1.42
N LEU A 553 13.34 -36.26 1.59
CA LEU A 553 12.89 -37.27 2.55
C LEU A 553 12.88 -36.71 3.98
N ILE A 554 11.82 -37.03 4.71
CA ILE A 554 11.59 -36.53 6.07
C ILE A 554 11.82 -37.67 7.06
N GLY A 555 13.00 -37.70 7.71
CA GLY A 555 13.38 -38.78 8.62
C GLY A 555 13.63 -40.12 7.92
N GLU A 556 13.31 -41.23 8.59
CA GLU A 556 13.44 -42.61 8.09
C GLU A 556 12.18 -43.10 7.35
N ASP A 557 11.20 -42.22 7.08
CA ASP A 557 9.97 -42.62 6.38
C ASP A 557 10.28 -43.06 4.94
N PRO A 558 9.83 -44.25 4.52
CA PRO A 558 10.05 -44.76 3.16
C PRO A 558 9.16 -44.07 2.11
N GLU A 559 8.16 -43.29 2.55
CA GLU A 559 7.26 -42.57 1.65
C GLU A 559 7.90 -41.31 1.07
N VAL A 560 7.74 -41.14 -0.23
CA VAL A 560 8.24 -39.97 -0.96
C VAL A 560 7.24 -38.81 -0.77
N PRO A 561 7.64 -37.67 -0.14
CA PRO A 561 6.71 -36.59 0.23
C PRO A 561 6.26 -35.76 -0.97
N SER A 562 5.09 -35.12 -0.88
CA SER A 562 4.70 -34.10 -1.85
C SER A 562 5.49 -32.81 -1.59
N THR A 563 6.01 -32.16 -2.63
CA THR A 563 6.95 -31.03 -2.47
C THR A 563 6.56 -29.82 -3.31
N HIS A 564 6.45 -28.65 -2.68
CA HIS A 564 6.41 -27.36 -3.37
C HIS A 564 7.83 -26.86 -3.61
N VAL A 565 8.15 -26.47 -4.84
CA VAL A 565 9.44 -25.89 -5.21
C VAL A 565 9.22 -24.52 -5.83
N LEU A 566 9.87 -23.50 -5.28
CA LEU A 566 9.90 -22.14 -5.81
C LEU A 566 11.35 -21.74 -6.08
N ASN A 567 11.67 -21.51 -7.35
CA ASN A 567 12.97 -21.04 -7.80
C ASN A 567 12.90 -19.57 -8.16
N VAL A 568 13.85 -18.78 -7.66
CA VAL A 568 14.03 -17.36 -7.98
C VAL A 568 15.48 -17.12 -8.37
N ASN A 569 15.72 -16.87 -9.65
CA ASN A 569 17.04 -16.52 -10.17
C ASN A 569 17.04 -15.05 -10.59
N VAL A 570 18.04 -14.30 -10.13
CA VAL A 570 18.28 -12.92 -10.54
C VAL A 570 19.67 -12.85 -11.17
N ASN A 571 19.74 -12.38 -12.41
CA ASN A 571 20.99 -12.31 -13.16
C ASN A 571 21.21 -10.90 -13.69
N PHE A 572 22.35 -10.31 -13.35
CA PHE A 572 22.82 -9.05 -13.88
C PHE A 572 23.89 -9.34 -14.95
N LYS A 573 23.51 -9.20 -16.22
CA LYS A 573 24.36 -9.47 -17.37
C LYS A 573 25.10 -8.22 -17.80
N GLY A 574 26.42 -8.34 -17.91
CA GLY A 574 27.32 -7.32 -18.46
C GLY A 574 28.39 -7.98 -19.32
N ASP A 575 29.02 -7.22 -20.22
CA ASP A 575 30.02 -7.78 -21.16
C ASP A 575 31.25 -8.35 -20.43
N ALA A 576 31.64 -7.74 -19.31
CA ALA A 576 32.86 -8.06 -18.58
C ALA A 576 32.65 -8.98 -17.36
N LYS A 577 31.48 -8.90 -16.71
CA LYS A 577 31.16 -9.67 -15.51
C LYS A 577 29.67 -9.96 -15.44
N GLU A 578 29.33 -11.23 -15.28
CA GLU A 578 27.98 -11.69 -14.99
C GLU A 578 27.82 -11.89 -13.49
N ARG A 579 26.73 -11.38 -12.91
CA ARG A 579 26.46 -11.49 -11.47
C ARG A 579 25.13 -12.21 -11.26
N LYS A 580 25.17 -13.41 -10.71
CA LYS A 580 24.01 -14.28 -10.53
C LYS A 580 23.69 -14.48 -9.06
N VAL A 581 22.41 -14.40 -8.74
CA VAL A 581 21.80 -14.86 -7.49
C VAL A 581 20.80 -15.95 -7.85
N ALA A 582 20.89 -17.09 -7.20
CA ALA A 582 19.92 -18.17 -7.31
C ALA A 582 19.39 -18.48 -5.91
N ALA A 583 18.07 -18.60 -5.79
CA ALA A 583 17.42 -19.06 -4.58
C ALA A 583 16.40 -20.15 -4.91
N GLU A 584 16.42 -21.24 -4.15
CA GLU A 584 15.47 -22.34 -4.26
C GLU A 584 14.84 -22.57 -2.89
N LEU A 585 13.51 -22.55 -2.86
CA LEU A 585 12.71 -22.82 -1.68
C LEU A 585 11.92 -24.11 -1.90
N ARG A 586 12.07 -25.06 -1.00
CA ARG A 586 11.35 -26.33 -1.02
C ARG A 586 10.56 -26.51 0.26
N TYR A 587 9.31 -26.93 0.12
CA TYR A 587 8.48 -27.31 1.24
C TYR A 587 7.84 -28.67 0.96
N SER A 588 8.33 -29.68 1.67
CA SER A 588 7.94 -31.09 1.54
C SER A 588 7.06 -31.49 2.72
N PHE A 589 6.02 -32.28 2.45
CA PHE A 589 5.12 -32.81 3.47
C PHE A 589 4.64 -34.23 3.09
N ASN A 590 4.42 -35.07 4.11
CA ASN A 590 3.91 -36.44 3.93
C ASN A 590 2.38 -36.45 3.72
N HIS A 591 1.84 -37.60 3.31
CA HIS A 591 0.40 -37.75 3.05
C HIS A 591 -0.48 -37.31 4.24
N ASP A 592 -0.02 -37.61 5.45
CA ASP A 592 -0.72 -37.35 6.72
C ASP A 592 -0.54 -35.91 7.24
N LEU A 593 0.25 -35.08 6.55
CA LEU A 593 0.50 -33.67 6.88
C LEU A 593 1.12 -33.43 8.27
N PHE A 594 1.71 -34.44 8.91
CA PHE A 594 2.35 -34.30 10.22
C PHE A 594 3.86 -34.07 10.15
N ASN A 595 4.50 -34.60 9.11
CA ASN A 595 5.93 -34.42 8.87
C ASN A 595 6.12 -33.31 7.84
N HIS A 596 6.87 -32.27 8.21
CA HIS A 596 7.19 -31.16 7.33
C HIS A 596 8.70 -30.98 7.23
N LYS A 597 9.17 -30.70 6.03
CA LYS A 597 10.55 -30.35 5.74
C LYS A 597 10.59 -29.11 4.89
N PHE A 598 11.36 -28.13 5.32
CA PHE A 598 11.60 -26.88 4.65
C PHE A 598 13.07 -26.81 4.28
N GLN A 599 13.38 -26.55 3.02
CA GLN A 599 14.75 -26.35 2.57
C GLN A 599 14.84 -25.02 1.83
N PHE A 600 15.86 -24.25 2.16
CA PHE A 600 16.16 -23.00 1.49
C PHE A 600 17.61 -22.98 1.05
N PHE A 601 17.82 -22.82 -0.24
CA PHE A 601 19.12 -22.71 -0.86
C PHE A 601 19.26 -21.31 -1.43
N TYR A 602 20.42 -20.70 -1.20
CA TYR A 602 20.80 -19.42 -1.74
C TYR A 602 22.22 -19.51 -2.25
N GLU A 603 22.47 -19.09 -3.48
CA GLU A 603 23.80 -19.00 -4.07
C GLU A 603 23.97 -17.65 -4.75
N ARG A 604 25.12 -17.03 -4.50
CA ARG A 604 25.50 -15.74 -5.06
C ARG A 604 26.92 -15.83 -5.61
N THR A 605 27.10 -15.44 -6.87
CA THR A 605 28.45 -15.26 -7.44
C THR A 605 29.15 -14.07 -6.79
N PRO A 606 30.48 -13.94 -6.87
CA PRO A 606 31.16 -12.80 -6.29
C PRO A 606 30.75 -11.48 -6.96
N PHE A 607 30.25 -10.52 -6.19
CA PHE A 607 29.72 -9.25 -6.74
C PHE A 607 30.81 -8.17 -6.78
N LYS A 608 31.59 -8.06 -5.71
CA LYS A 608 32.68 -7.08 -5.58
C LYS A 608 33.96 -7.59 -6.25
N SER A 609 34.95 -6.72 -6.41
CA SER A 609 36.28 -7.06 -6.93
C SER A 609 37.15 -7.80 -5.91
N ASN A 610 36.93 -7.57 -4.62
CA ASN A 610 37.67 -8.21 -3.52
C ASN A 610 36.94 -9.46 -2.99
N ASP A 611 35.91 -9.91 -3.71
CA ASP A 611 35.11 -11.09 -3.43
C ASP A 611 35.58 -12.13 -4.45
N ASP A 612 36.40 -13.08 -4.03
CA ASP A 612 36.97 -14.11 -4.92
C ASP A 612 36.15 -15.40 -4.90
N GLU A 613 35.38 -15.64 -3.82
CA GLU A 613 34.57 -16.84 -3.63
C GLU A 613 33.07 -16.54 -3.68
N GLY A 614 32.29 -17.46 -4.26
CA GLY A 614 30.83 -17.38 -4.21
C GLY A 614 30.32 -17.61 -2.79
N PHE A 615 29.18 -17.02 -2.46
CA PHE A 615 28.55 -17.18 -1.15
C PHE A 615 27.29 -18.04 -1.27
N LYS A 616 27.19 -19.07 -0.44
CA LYS A 616 26.09 -20.03 -0.38
C LYS A 616 25.49 -20.05 1.02
N ILE A 617 24.17 -20.16 1.11
CA ILE A 617 23.44 -20.49 2.33
C ILE A 617 22.58 -21.71 2.01
N CYS A 618 22.67 -22.74 2.84
CA CYS A 618 21.83 -23.92 2.79
C CYS A 618 21.17 -24.10 4.16
N LEU A 619 19.85 -23.99 4.17
CA LEU A 619 19.03 -24.15 5.37
C LEU A 619 18.15 -25.37 5.18
N GLY A 620 18.20 -26.29 6.12
CA GLY A 620 17.25 -27.40 6.25
C GLY A 620 16.53 -27.28 7.59
N ALA A 621 15.20 -27.31 7.57
CA ALA A 621 14.41 -27.37 8.78
C ALA A 621 13.41 -28.53 8.68
N THR A 622 13.30 -29.33 9.73
CA THR A 622 12.31 -30.40 9.83
C THR A 622 11.46 -30.19 11.07
N ALA A 623 10.15 -30.42 10.95
CA ALA A 623 9.24 -30.39 12.08
C ALA A 623 8.33 -31.62 12.01
N LYS A 624 8.25 -32.35 13.13
CA LYS A 624 7.39 -33.51 13.28
C LYS A 624 6.27 -33.17 14.26
N PHE A 625 5.06 -33.05 13.73
CA PHE A 625 3.88 -32.88 14.54
C PHE A 625 3.35 -34.25 14.99
N PRO A 626 2.93 -34.39 16.24
CA PRO A 626 2.37 -35.63 16.72
C PRO A 626 0.95 -35.84 16.19
N HIS A 627 0.47 -37.08 16.19
CA HIS A 627 -0.91 -37.36 15.75
C HIS A 627 -1.92 -36.67 16.68
N PRO A 628 -3.03 -36.13 16.15
CA PRO A 628 -4.06 -35.50 16.97
C PRO A 628 -4.72 -36.42 17.98
N ASP A 629 -5.15 -35.86 19.12
CA ASP A 629 -6.18 -36.50 19.93
C ASP A 629 -7.56 -36.01 19.49
N TRP A 630 -8.21 -36.78 18.62
CA TRP A 630 -9.52 -36.45 18.05
C TRP A 630 -10.65 -36.36 19.10
N THR A 631 -10.44 -36.91 20.30
CA THR A 631 -11.42 -36.76 21.40
C THR A 631 -11.54 -35.32 21.89
N ARG A 632 -10.53 -34.47 21.59
CA ARG A 632 -10.44 -33.07 22.02
C ARG A 632 -10.80 -32.07 20.93
N ILE A 633 -11.53 -32.49 19.89
CA ILE A 633 -11.86 -31.64 18.73
C ILE A 633 -12.61 -30.35 19.09
N ASN A 634 -13.35 -30.35 20.21
CA ASN A 634 -14.08 -29.18 20.72
C ASN A 634 -13.15 -28.10 21.31
N GLU A 635 -11.89 -28.43 21.59
CA GLU A 635 -10.87 -27.54 22.15
C GLU A 635 -9.58 -27.67 21.34
N LEU A 636 -9.56 -27.05 20.15
CA LEU A 636 -8.42 -27.07 19.23
C LEU A 636 -7.09 -26.58 19.85
N ALA A 637 -7.16 -25.82 20.95
CA ALA A 637 -5.99 -25.37 21.71
C ALA A 637 -5.33 -26.48 22.55
N THR A 638 -6.04 -27.54 22.93
CA THR A 638 -5.52 -28.65 23.76
C THR A 638 -5.17 -29.89 22.94
N PHE A 639 -5.20 -29.78 21.61
CA PHE A 639 -5.07 -30.85 20.62
C PHE A 639 -3.72 -31.60 20.67
N TYR A 640 -2.66 -30.88 21.09
CA TYR A 640 -1.29 -31.40 21.24
C TYR A 640 -0.79 -31.39 22.69
N GLN A 641 -1.66 -31.16 23.67
CA GLN A 641 -1.30 -31.10 25.08
C GLN A 641 -0.55 -32.37 25.52
N GLY A 642 0.61 -32.20 26.17
CA GLY A 642 1.44 -33.30 26.64
C GLY A 642 2.18 -34.07 25.53
N LYS A 643 2.07 -33.65 24.27
CA LYS A 643 2.83 -34.21 23.14
C LYS A 643 3.98 -33.28 22.77
N HIS A 644 5.10 -33.87 22.37
CA HIS A 644 6.29 -33.15 21.95
C HIS A 644 6.23 -32.86 20.45
N ILE A 645 6.60 -31.64 20.06
CA ILE A 645 6.87 -31.24 18.69
C ILE A 645 8.39 -31.10 18.59
N ASP A 646 9.00 -32.00 17.83
CA ASP A 646 10.43 -31.97 17.57
C ASP A 646 10.67 -31.12 16.32
N ALA A 647 11.53 -30.12 16.44
CA ALA A 647 11.94 -29.24 15.36
C ALA A 647 13.47 -29.15 15.29
N ASP A 648 14.00 -29.43 14.12
CA ASP A 648 15.42 -29.32 13.80
C ASP A 648 15.62 -28.21 12.77
N LEU A 649 16.67 -27.42 12.95
CA LEU A 649 17.09 -26.39 12.01
C LEU A 649 18.61 -26.43 11.84
N ASP A 650 19.03 -26.73 10.63
CA ASP A 650 20.43 -26.76 10.21
C ASP A 650 20.67 -25.65 9.20
N ILE A 651 21.60 -24.74 9.52
CA ILE A 651 22.00 -23.64 8.64
C ILE A 651 23.50 -23.77 8.35
N HIS A 652 23.85 -23.90 7.08
CA HIS A 652 25.22 -23.89 6.59
C HIS A 652 25.43 -22.64 5.74
N TYR A 653 26.52 -21.91 5.96
CA TYR A 653 26.85 -20.74 5.15
C TYR A 653 28.36 -20.63 4.89
N GLY A 654 28.72 -20.17 3.70
CA GLY A 654 30.12 -20.10 3.27
C GLY A 654 30.28 -20.23 1.76
N SER A 655 31.38 -20.82 1.31
CA SER A 655 31.61 -21.11 -0.12
C SER A 655 31.04 -22.46 -0.55
N SER A 656 30.71 -23.33 0.41
CA SER A 656 30.07 -24.63 0.19
C SER A 656 28.94 -24.87 1.20
N CYS A 657 28.11 -25.87 0.93
CA CYS A 657 27.04 -26.31 1.84
C CYS A 657 27.38 -27.62 2.54
N ASP A 658 28.67 -28.01 2.57
CA ASP A 658 29.13 -29.21 3.24
C ASP A 658 29.42 -28.93 4.72
N GLU A 659 29.32 -29.96 5.57
CA GLU A 659 29.42 -29.90 7.05
C GLU A 659 30.75 -29.33 7.61
N GLY A 660 31.76 -29.10 6.76
CA GLY A 660 33.09 -28.62 7.16
C GLY A 660 33.26 -27.10 7.30
N GLN A 661 32.22 -26.30 7.04
CA GLN A 661 32.25 -24.84 7.15
C GLN A 661 31.36 -24.33 8.30
N SER A 662 31.20 -23.00 8.42
CA SER A 662 30.40 -22.40 9.48
C SER A 662 28.95 -22.89 9.43
N SER A 663 28.56 -23.66 10.45
CA SER A 663 27.21 -24.19 10.61
C SER A 663 26.57 -23.72 11.91
N VAL A 664 25.24 -23.69 11.92
CA VAL A 664 24.41 -23.47 13.10
C VAL A 664 23.37 -24.57 13.12
N HIS A 665 23.40 -25.39 14.16
CA HIS A 665 22.44 -26.45 14.41
C HIS A 665 21.60 -26.05 15.61
N LEU A 666 20.28 -26.03 15.44
CA LEU A 666 19.32 -25.74 16.49
C LEU A 666 18.35 -26.92 16.58
N HIS A 667 18.47 -27.67 17.67
CA HIS A 667 17.51 -28.70 18.03
C HIS A 667 16.57 -28.12 19.09
N GLY A 668 15.27 -28.08 18.79
CA GLY A 668 14.24 -27.54 19.67
C GLY A 668 13.13 -28.56 19.85
N GLN A 669 12.89 -28.95 21.11
CA GLN A 669 11.73 -29.75 21.48
C GLN A 669 10.72 -28.84 22.16
N TYR A 670 9.56 -28.63 21.54
CA TYR A 670 8.48 -27.86 22.10
C TYR A 670 7.44 -28.79 22.71
N THR A 671 7.11 -28.58 23.98
CA THR A 671 6.07 -29.34 24.69
C THR A 671 4.91 -28.42 24.99
N HIS A 672 3.72 -28.75 24.50
CA HIS A 672 2.54 -27.92 24.73
C HIS A 672 2.08 -28.08 26.19
N THR A 673 2.17 -27.01 26.99
CA THR A 673 1.83 -27.00 28.43
C THR A 673 0.53 -26.25 28.71
N ASP A 674 -0.07 -26.48 29.88
CA ASP A 674 -1.33 -25.85 30.34
C ASP A 674 -1.23 -24.32 30.43
N SER A 675 -0.02 -23.76 30.58
CA SER A 675 0.19 -22.31 30.60
C SER A 675 0.14 -21.64 29.23
N ASP A 676 0.36 -22.40 28.15
CA ASP A 676 0.34 -21.87 26.78
C ASP A 676 -1.11 -21.65 26.29
N GLU A 677 -2.08 -22.38 26.86
CA GLU A 677 -3.52 -22.19 26.64
C GLU A 677 -4.01 -20.82 27.14
N ALA A 678 -3.39 -20.29 28.21
CA ALA A 678 -3.77 -18.99 28.78
C ALA A 678 -3.25 -17.78 27.99
N GLN A 679 -2.36 -17.98 27.00
CA GLN A 679 -1.77 -16.92 26.18
C GLN A 679 -2.45 -16.72 24.80
N LEU A 680 -3.29 -17.68 24.37
CA LEU A 680 -4.14 -17.58 23.16
C LEU A 680 -5.53 -17.01 23.50
#